data_AF-A0A485L1Y0-F1
#
_entry.id   AF-A0A485L1Y0-F1
#
_cell.length_a   1.000
_cell.length_b   1.000
_cell.length_c   1.000
_cell.angle_alpha   90.00
_cell.angle_beta   90.00
_cell.angle_gamma   90.00
#
_symmetry.space_group_name_H-M   'P 1'
#
loop_
_entity.id
_entity.type
_entity.pdbx_description
1 polymer ?
#
loop_
_entity_poly.entity_id
_entity_poly.type
_entity_poly.pdbx_seq_one_letter_code
_entity_poly.pdbx_strand_id
1 'polypeptide(L)'
;MTQPVDAICFGAGRFLRAVLVPALRHLQLNVMVLQTRGEDFVKACTANGLRYEVDTVERDGSVSTQSVQLAGVSSLGVPAQRAALFARISELEHLRYIGVGVTEAGIHPKSQTMKDLAEFLLDYSIAFPDNIVSVLNTDNVPANGDAIQKCVLACLPAVSSAFVAYLDSHVTFHNTMVDRITAARPGNSLVPYAEPLPRKALVIEDLANVLPLAWATCPGVVVRHEPHALHVDHALKLGIANATHTAMVYCLALSRIASTAATPSTLFVYLDGLFQRDIAPALLHRGISTATSQDVYADWIHRLQHEHFGMDTFFVAQNAWAKYNIRLVSIVAPYLAADPNYVPSSYLVFATACLLRYLTPSLDGEIAGPANVFSGRLDQVPAVPTPEWTYATGLSANLDAGTYTFRDGDDGAVARALQASVPLDAPVVLQLLVSLGHLDGTDARWHDFALDVSVLYNRFLQSVVVVCWVDPTNVRLCRPVAVLDVLYEIVHTSTAALASEDAIAACVASRVANTWVVDVHTHLFPPSHDSLMLWGIDALLTYHYLVAEYLTTSAVSPELFFTWSTSAQADAVWTALFVDRSPLSEACQGVITSLHALGLSHLLARRDLPSIRAWFAAQTPSEYVDLVFHVAKIRYVLMTNIPFEPEEAQYWLAKTPYNDAQFKTALRVDQLLLGDWTSLGPALDTRALPHTLDGIRQYLLAWIEILEPVYFMASVPASFTLADAVPCDSAAVQPSGAMMLQHVLLPLAASLKLPLALKFGALRQLNPRLRLAGDGVAVTDVSILTRLARQNPTVKFLATFLSRVNQHEVTVVANKFGNIHLYGCWWYCNNPSIIQELTRMRLELLGTAFTSQHSDARVLDQLIYKWQHFRHLLVDALVPLYSQLHRRGWPVHAHDIKRDVERLLGQSYHEFLAK
;
A
#
# COMPACT_ATOMS: atom_id res chain seq x y z
N MET A 1 -20.62 -45.01 25.12
CA MET A 1 -21.54 -44.45 24.14
C MET A 1 -22.92 -45.00 24.43
N THR A 2 -23.97 -44.18 24.47
CA THR A 2 -25.37 -44.61 24.71
C THR A 2 -26.27 -44.42 23.48
N GLN A 3 -25.75 -43.75 22.44
CA GLN A 3 -26.40 -43.44 21.16
C GLN A 3 -25.38 -43.57 20.02
N PRO A 4 -25.82 -43.80 18.76
CA PRO A 4 -24.94 -43.75 17.60
C PRO A 4 -24.26 -42.39 17.50
N VAL A 5 -22.97 -42.35 17.12
CA VAL A 5 -22.17 -41.12 17.03
C VAL A 5 -21.99 -40.74 15.56
N ASP A 6 -22.52 -39.59 15.17
CA ASP A 6 -22.41 -39.04 13.81
C ASP A 6 -21.20 -38.12 13.64
N ALA A 7 -20.73 -37.50 14.73
CA ALA A 7 -19.63 -36.55 14.70
C ALA A 7 -18.73 -36.65 15.94
N ILE A 8 -17.42 -36.58 15.74
CA ILE A 8 -16.41 -36.54 16.80
C ILE A 8 -15.61 -35.25 16.70
N CYS A 9 -15.47 -34.53 17.80
CA CYS A 9 -14.80 -33.23 17.83
C CYS A 9 -13.54 -33.29 18.70
N PHE A 10 -12.36 -33.20 18.09
CA PHE A 10 -11.06 -33.10 18.74
C PHE A 10 -10.84 -31.67 19.25
N GLY A 11 -10.93 -31.50 20.57
CA GLY A 11 -10.79 -30.22 21.27
C GLY A 11 -12.07 -29.82 21.97
N ALA A 12 -11.92 -29.05 23.06
CA ALA A 12 -13.03 -28.47 23.83
C ALA A 12 -12.97 -26.92 23.86
N GLY A 13 -12.38 -26.33 22.82
CA GLY A 13 -12.23 -24.88 22.69
C GLY A 13 -13.56 -24.13 22.53
N ARG A 14 -13.53 -22.81 22.74
CA ARG A 14 -14.74 -21.96 22.71
C ARG A 14 -15.40 -21.93 21.33
N PHE A 15 -14.65 -21.77 20.24
CA PHE A 15 -15.24 -21.78 18.89
C PHE A 15 -15.90 -23.10 18.54
N LEU A 16 -15.23 -24.22 18.82
CA LEU A 16 -15.82 -25.54 18.63
C LEU A 16 -17.15 -25.66 19.38
N ARG A 17 -17.21 -25.23 20.64
CA ARG A 17 -18.40 -25.37 21.49
C ARG A 17 -19.48 -24.30 21.26
N ALA A 18 -19.13 -23.13 20.74
CA ALA A 18 -20.06 -22.02 20.49
C ALA A 18 -20.47 -21.87 19.02
N VAL A 19 -19.83 -22.60 18.10
CA VAL A 19 -20.08 -22.50 16.64
C VAL A 19 -20.27 -23.88 16.02
N LEU A 20 -19.24 -24.71 15.96
CA LEU A 20 -19.28 -25.97 15.20
C LEU A 20 -20.22 -27.02 15.82
N VAL A 21 -20.10 -27.30 17.12
CA VAL A 21 -20.96 -28.28 17.80
C VAL A 21 -22.43 -27.85 17.78
N PRO A 22 -22.79 -26.57 18.05
CA PRO A 22 -24.16 -26.10 17.83
C PRO A 22 -24.67 -26.29 16.40
N ALA A 23 -23.84 -26.05 15.37
CA ALA A 23 -24.23 -26.30 13.97
C ALA A 23 -24.48 -27.80 13.70
N LEU A 24 -23.62 -28.68 14.19
CA LEU A 24 -23.81 -30.14 14.08
C LEU A 24 -25.09 -30.59 14.81
N ARG A 25 -25.37 -30.02 15.99
CA ARG A 25 -26.62 -30.30 16.73
C ARG A 25 -27.85 -29.73 16.04
N HIS A 26 -27.75 -28.61 15.34
CA HIS A 26 -28.84 -28.08 14.51
C HIS A 26 -29.22 -29.06 13.39
N LEU A 27 -28.22 -29.74 12.81
CA LEU A 27 -28.41 -30.84 11.86
C LEU A 27 -28.88 -32.16 12.50
N GLN A 28 -29.23 -32.14 13.80
CA GLN A 28 -29.69 -33.30 14.57
C GLN A 28 -28.66 -34.44 14.68
N LEU A 29 -27.36 -34.14 14.52
CA LEU A 29 -26.28 -35.11 14.57
C LEU A 29 -25.84 -35.38 16.01
N ASN A 30 -25.55 -36.64 16.34
CA ASN A 30 -25.03 -37.04 17.64
C ASN A 30 -23.53 -36.76 17.76
N VAL A 31 -23.18 -35.79 18.60
CA VAL A 31 -21.81 -35.26 18.70
C VAL A 31 -21.12 -35.80 19.95
N MET A 32 -19.90 -36.28 19.80
CA MET A 32 -18.98 -36.59 20.89
C MET A 32 -17.82 -35.59 20.91
N VAL A 33 -17.49 -35.05 22.10
CA VAL A 33 -16.38 -34.08 22.25
C VAL A 33 -15.21 -34.73 22.98
N LEU A 34 -14.02 -34.59 22.40
CA LEU A 34 -12.77 -35.14 22.90
C LEU A 34 -11.89 -34.02 23.45
N GLN A 35 -11.73 -33.95 24.76
CA GLN A 35 -10.84 -32.98 25.38
C GLN A 35 -9.38 -33.37 25.14
N THR A 36 -8.62 -32.53 24.46
CA THR A 36 -7.25 -32.86 24.02
C THR A 36 -6.19 -32.76 25.12
N ARG A 37 -6.44 -31.98 26.17
CA ARG A 37 -5.54 -31.82 27.34
C ARG A 37 -6.38 -31.70 28.61
N GLY A 38 -6.00 -32.41 29.68
CA GLY A 38 -6.76 -32.43 30.93
C GLY A 38 -8.13 -33.11 30.80
N GLU A 39 -8.97 -33.00 31.83
CA GLU A 39 -10.29 -33.67 31.88
C GLU A 39 -11.38 -32.85 32.60
N ASP A 40 -11.16 -31.56 32.83
CA ASP A 40 -12.09 -30.68 33.54
C ASP A 40 -13.42 -30.49 32.78
N PHE A 41 -13.38 -30.26 31.47
CA PHE A 41 -14.58 -30.21 30.63
C PHE A 41 -15.31 -31.55 30.63
N VAL A 42 -14.58 -32.67 30.50
CA VAL A 42 -15.16 -34.02 30.53
C VAL A 42 -15.90 -34.27 31.85
N LYS A 43 -15.26 -33.95 32.99
CA LYS A 43 -15.87 -34.08 34.32
C LYS A 43 -17.11 -33.21 34.47
N ALA A 44 -17.03 -31.93 34.10
CA ALA A 44 -18.14 -31.00 34.20
C ALA A 44 -19.33 -31.44 33.32
N CYS A 45 -19.07 -31.85 32.09
CA CYS A 45 -20.11 -32.30 31.16
C CYS A 45 -20.75 -33.62 31.61
N THR A 46 -19.96 -34.56 32.11
CA THR A 46 -20.46 -35.83 32.67
C THR A 46 -21.35 -35.59 33.89
N ALA A 47 -20.93 -34.71 34.80
CA ALA A 47 -21.72 -34.32 35.96
C ALA A 47 -23.06 -33.66 35.58
N ASN A 48 -23.13 -33.00 34.42
CA ASN A 48 -24.33 -32.35 33.91
C ASN A 48 -25.10 -33.20 32.86
N GLY A 49 -25.02 -34.53 32.94
CA GLY A 49 -25.79 -35.42 32.07
C GLY A 49 -25.39 -35.33 30.59
N LEU A 50 -24.09 -35.19 30.30
CA LEU A 50 -23.53 -34.99 28.97
C LEU A 50 -24.02 -33.70 28.28
N ARG A 51 -24.25 -32.65 29.07
CA ARG A 51 -24.60 -31.31 28.57
C ARG A 51 -23.53 -30.30 28.91
N TYR A 52 -23.40 -29.28 28.08
CA TYR A 52 -22.67 -28.06 28.41
C TYR A 52 -23.50 -26.84 28.03
N GLU A 53 -23.16 -25.69 28.61
CA GLU A 53 -23.87 -24.43 28.38
C GLU A 53 -23.06 -23.53 27.44
N VAL A 54 -23.77 -22.70 26.68
CA VAL A 54 -23.23 -21.58 25.90
C VAL A 54 -24.06 -20.35 26.24
N ASP A 55 -23.41 -19.32 26.77
CA ASP A 55 -24.06 -18.03 27.00
C ASP A 55 -23.93 -17.16 25.76
N THR A 56 -25.04 -16.52 25.40
CA THR A 56 -25.10 -15.46 24.40
C THR A 56 -25.52 -14.18 25.08
N VAL A 57 -24.70 -13.15 24.96
CA VAL A 57 -25.03 -11.80 25.43
C VAL A 57 -25.75 -11.08 24.32
N GLU A 58 -26.99 -10.71 24.56
CA GLU A 58 -27.77 -9.93 23.62
C GLU A 58 -27.29 -8.47 23.59
N ARG A 59 -27.75 -7.74 22.58
CA ARG A 59 -27.33 -6.33 22.36
C ARG A 59 -27.78 -5.37 23.47
N ASP A 60 -28.72 -5.78 24.31
CA ASP A 60 -29.17 -5.02 25.48
C ASP A 60 -28.45 -5.43 26.77
N GLY A 61 -27.45 -6.32 26.68
CA GLY A 61 -26.70 -6.85 27.81
C GLY A 61 -27.36 -8.01 28.55
N SER A 62 -28.59 -8.39 28.20
CA SER A 62 -29.20 -9.60 28.73
C SER A 62 -28.45 -10.85 28.27
N VAL A 63 -28.40 -11.88 29.10
CA VAL A 63 -27.70 -13.13 28.79
C VAL A 63 -28.71 -14.25 28.59
N SER A 64 -28.68 -14.88 27.42
CA SER A 64 -29.42 -16.11 27.12
C SER A 64 -28.49 -17.32 27.20
N THR A 65 -28.90 -18.39 27.88
CA THR A 65 -28.09 -19.60 28.03
C THR A 65 -28.69 -20.74 27.23
N GLN A 66 -27.93 -21.25 26.27
CA GLN A 66 -28.26 -22.45 25.51
C GLN A 66 -27.61 -23.68 26.16
N SER A 67 -28.41 -24.70 26.48
CA SER A 67 -27.89 -26.02 26.88
C SER A 67 -27.73 -26.92 25.66
N VAL A 68 -26.52 -27.44 25.45
CA VAL A 68 -26.16 -28.29 24.30
C VAL A 68 -25.94 -29.72 24.79
N GLN A 69 -26.75 -30.66 24.27
CA GLN A 69 -26.64 -32.09 24.56
C GLN A 69 -25.58 -32.76 23.67
N LEU A 70 -24.71 -33.55 24.29
CA LEU A 70 -23.74 -34.43 23.64
C LEU A 70 -24.14 -35.90 23.74
N ALA A 71 -23.66 -36.70 22.79
CA ALA A 71 -23.76 -38.17 22.79
C ALA A 71 -22.64 -38.83 23.61
N GLY A 72 -21.54 -38.10 23.86
CA GLY A 72 -20.43 -38.56 24.68
C GLY A 72 -19.37 -37.49 24.91
N VAL A 73 -18.55 -37.70 25.93
CA VAL A 73 -17.32 -36.95 26.18
C VAL A 73 -16.20 -37.91 26.58
N SER A 74 -14.96 -37.59 26.21
CA SER A 74 -13.77 -38.32 26.66
C SER A 74 -12.55 -37.39 26.67
N SER A 75 -11.52 -37.71 27.45
CA SER A 75 -10.25 -37.01 27.42
C SER A 75 -9.19 -37.82 26.68
N LEU A 76 -8.57 -37.19 25.67
CA LEU A 76 -7.33 -37.69 25.05
C LEU A 76 -6.10 -37.34 25.90
N GLY A 77 -6.22 -36.33 26.77
CA GLY A 77 -5.17 -35.95 27.71
C GLY A 77 -5.00 -36.92 28.89
N VAL A 78 -5.94 -37.86 29.08
CA VAL A 78 -5.87 -38.90 30.11
C VAL A 78 -5.62 -40.26 29.41
N PRO A 79 -4.45 -40.89 29.59
CA PRO A 79 -4.07 -42.10 28.84
C PRO A 79 -5.09 -43.24 28.88
N ALA A 80 -5.70 -43.47 30.05
CA ALA A 80 -6.72 -44.51 30.21
C ALA A 80 -8.01 -44.22 29.42
N GLN A 81 -8.45 -42.96 29.37
CA GLN A 81 -9.64 -42.55 28.62
C GLN A 81 -9.37 -42.57 27.10
N ARG A 82 -8.17 -42.15 26.68
CA ARG A 82 -7.70 -42.28 25.29
C ARG A 82 -7.71 -43.74 24.83
N ALA A 83 -7.07 -44.63 25.59
CA ALA A 83 -7.03 -46.06 25.26
C ALA A 83 -8.44 -46.67 25.18
N ALA A 84 -9.33 -46.32 26.10
CA ALA A 84 -10.72 -46.78 26.09
C ALA A 84 -11.53 -46.28 24.88
N LEU A 85 -11.25 -45.07 24.39
CA LEU A 85 -11.87 -44.54 23.17
C LEU A 85 -11.39 -45.29 21.92
N PHE A 86 -10.08 -45.45 21.77
CA PHE A 86 -9.48 -46.09 20.59
C PHE A 86 -9.91 -47.56 20.46
N ALA A 87 -10.04 -48.27 21.58
CA ALA A 87 -10.56 -49.64 21.60
C ALA A 87 -12.01 -49.78 21.11
N ARG A 88 -12.75 -48.67 20.96
CA ARG A 88 -14.17 -48.63 20.54
C ARG A 88 -14.36 -47.95 19.18
N ILE A 89 -13.30 -47.74 18.41
CA ILE A 89 -13.41 -47.13 17.08
C ILE A 89 -14.34 -47.95 16.18
N SER A 90 -14.34 -49.28 16.28
CA SER A 90 -15.23 -50.18 15.54
C SER A 90 -16.72 -50.03 15.87
N GLU A 91 -17.10 -49.23 16.87
CA GLU A 91 -18.51 -48.90 17.19
C GLU A 91 -18.99 -47.63 16.46
N LEU A 92 -18.14 -46.94 15.70
CA LEU A 92 -18.40 -45.63 15.08
C LEU A 92 -18.88 -45.73 13.62
N GLU A 93 -19.74 -46.70 13.32
CA GLU A 93 -20.23 -46.99 11.96
C GLU A 93 -20.92 -45.79 11.28
N HIS A 94 -21.55 -44.91 12.06
CA HIS A 94 -22.30 -43.76 11.56
C HIS A 94 -21.50 -42.43 11.50
N LEU A 95 -20.20 -42.47 11.81
CA LEU A 95 -19.38 -41.26 11.84
C LEU A 95 -19.27 -40.64 10.44
N ARG A 96 -19.66 -39.37 10.32
CA ARG A 96 -19.62 -38.58 9.08
C ARG A 96 -18.75 -37.34 9.19
N TYR A 97 -18.59 -36.80 10.40
CA TYR A 97 -17.89 -35.54 10.62
C TYR A 97 -16.82 -35.65 11.70
N ILE A 98 -15.66 -35.08 11.43
CA ILE A 98 -14.62 -34.86 12.44
C ILE A 98 -14.42 -33.36 12.61
N GLY A 99 -14.70 -32.85 13.81
CA GLY A 99 -14.40 -31.47 14.19
C GLY A 99 -12.98 -31.35 14.76
N VAL A 100 -12.24 -30.31 14.39
CA VAL A 100 -10.90 -30.02 14.92
C VAL A 100 -10.87 -28.61 15.51
N GLY A 101 -10.84 -28.51 16.84
CA GLY A 101 -10.85 -27.25 17.58
C GLY A 101 -9.57 -27.03 18.37
N VAL A 102 -8.47 -26.90 17.66
CA VAL A 102 -7.18 -26.44 18.18
C VAL A 102 -6.85 -25.06 17.59
N THR A 103 -6.00 -24.30 18.27
CA THR A 103 -5.51 -23.00 17.76
C THR A 103 -4.41 -23.22 16.72
N GLU A 104 -3.90 -22.15 16.09
CA GLU A 104 -2.76 -22.21 15.16
C GLU A 104 -1.56 -23.00 15.72
N ALA A 105 -1.22 -22.76 17.00
CA ALA A 105 -0.17 -23.50 17.71
C ALA A 105 -0.42 -25.02 17.87
N GLY A 106 -1.62 -25.51 17.54
CA GLY A 106 -1.97 -26.93 17.58
C GLY A 106 -1.89 -27.65 16.23
N ILE A 107 -1.74 -26.91 15.12
CA ILE A 107 -1.72 -27.44 13.74
C ILE A 107 -0.28 -27.62 13.27
N HIS A 108 0.41 -28.62 13.83
CA HIS A 108 1.76 -29.00 13.40
C HIS A 108 2.05 -30.47 13.74
N PRO A 109 2.97 -31.16 13.06
CA PRO A 109 3.17 -32.61 13.23
C PRO A 109 3.68 -33.05 14.62
N LYS A 110 4.25 -32.14 15.42
CA LYS A 110 4.68 -32.45 16.79
C LYS A 110 3.52 -32.39 17.80
N SER A 111 2.39 -31.79 17.43
CA SER A 111 1.20 -31.66 18.28
C SER A 111 0.63 -33.03 18.62
N GLN A 112 0.39 -33.30 19.91
CA GLN A 112 -0.23 -34.55 20.33
C GLN A 112 -1.63 -34.72 19.73
N THR A 113 -2.39 -33.63 19.58
CA THR A 113 -3.71 -33.69 18.95
C THR A 113 -3.65 -34.11 17.48
N MET A 114 -2.64 -33.65 16.72
CA MET A 114 -2.47 -34.07 15.33
C MET A 114 -2.03 -35.54 15.23
N LYS A 115 -1.23 -36.02 16.17
CA LYS A 115 -0.87 -37.44 16.27
C LYS A 115 -2.09 -38.31 16.60
N ASP A 116 -2.89 -37.88 17.58
CA ASP A 116 -4.12 -38.58 17.97
C ASP A 116 -5.13 -38.61 16.81
N LEU A 117 -5.27 -37.51 16.05
CA LEU A 117 -6.12 -37.46 14.86
C LEU A 117 -5.63 -38.41 13.78
N ALA A 118 -4.32 -38.46 13.53
CA ALA A 118 -3.73 -39.33 12.52
C ALA A 118 -3.90 -40.81 12.88
N GLU A 119 -3.61 -41.19 14.13
CA GLU A 119 -3.82 -42.55 14.64
C GLU A 119 -5.30 -42.94 14.59
N PHE A 120 -6.20 -42.03 14.97
CA PHE A 120 -7.64 -42.26 14.89
C PHE A 120 -8.11 -42.50 13.44
N LEU A 121 -7.66 -41.68 12.49
CA LEU A 121 -8.02 -41.84 11.07
C LEU A 121 -7.48 -43.16 10.50
N LEU A 122 -6.27 -43.56 10.89
CA LEU A 122 -5.69 -44.85 10.47
C LEU A 122 -6.54 -46.01 10.99
N ASP A 123 -6.81 -46.05 12.28
CA ASP A 123 -7.62 -47.12 12.89
C ASP A 123 -9.06 -47.12 12.33
N TYR A 124 -9.63 -45.92 12.08
CA TYR A 124 -10.95 -45.78 11.48
C TYR A 124 -10.99 -46.30 10.04
N SER A 125 -9.97 -46.02 9.23
CA SER A 125 -9.89 -46.52 7.84
C SER A 125 -9.81 -48.04 7.76
N ILE A 126 -9.24 -48.69 8.79
CA ILE A 126 -9.17 -50.15 8.89
C ILE A 126 -10.53 -50.72 9.28
N ALA A 127 -11.23 -50.06 10.20
CA ALA A 127 -12.55 -50.50 10.67
C ALA A 127 -13.66 -50.26 9.63
N PHE A 128 -13.59 -49.15 8.89
CA PHE A 128 -14.62 -48.71 7.95
C PHE A 128 -13.99 -48.17 6.65
N PRO A 129 -13.50 -49.05 5.76
CA PRO A 129 -12.75 -48.65 4.57
C PRO A 129 -13.57 -47.88 3.53
N ASP A 130 -14.90 -47.97 3.56
CA ASP A 130 -15.82 -47.36 2.58
C ASP A 130 -16.53 -46.09 3.12
N ASN A 131 -16.31 -45.73 4.39
CA ASN A 131 -17.01 -44.60 5.00
C ASN A 131 -16.39 -43.26 4.55
N ILE A 132 -17.24 -42.32 4.16
CA ILE A 132 -16.82 -40.96 3.77
C ILE A 132 -16.93 -40.03 4.99
N VAL A 133 -15.86 -39.27 5.25
CA VAL A 133 -15.74 -38.39 6.42
C VAL A 133 -15.31 -36.98 6.02
N SER A 134 -16.03 -35.98 6.52
CA SER A 134 -15.66 -34.56 6.40
C SER A 134 -14.94 -34.06 7.65
N VAL A 135 -13.73 -33.54 7.49
CA VAL A 135 -12.96 -32.89 8.57
C VAL A 135 -13.19 -31.39 8.50
N LEU A 136 -13.78 -30.83 9.56
CA LEU A 136 -14.10 -29.40 9.72
C LEU A 136 -13.28 -28.84 10.87
N ASN A 137 -12.73 -27.63 10.73
CA ASN A 137 -11.94 -27.02 11.79
C ASN A 137 -12.51 -25.66 12.22
N THR A 138 -12.01 -25.11 13.33
CA THR A 138 -12.47 -23.83 13.87
C THR A 138 -11.33 -22.86 14.16
N ASP A 139 -10.23 -22.97 13.40
CA ASP A 139 -9.13 -22.01 13.44
C ASP A 139 -9.16 -21.13 12.18
N ASN A 140 -8.51 -19.98 12.21
CA ASN A 140 -8.48 -19.03 11.10
C ASN A 140 -7.13 -18.99 10.37
N VAL A 141 -6.23 -19.95 10.62
CA VAL A 141 -5.03 -20.15 9.80
C VAL A 141 -5.44 -20.35 8.33
N PRO A 142 -4.82 -19.63 7.38
CA PRO A 142 -5.05 -19.84 5.96
C PRO A 142 -4.78 -21.30 5.56
N ALA A 143 -5.62 -21.86 4.68
CA ALA A 143 -5.50 -23.25 4.21
C ALA A 143 -5.45 -24.28 5.37
N ASN A 144 -6.23 -24.05 6.44
CA ASN A 144 -6.23 -24.89 7.64
C ASN A 144 -6.61 -26.36 7.38
N GLY A 145 -7.51 -26.65 6.44
CA GLY A 145 -7.84 -28.02 6.02
C GLY A 145 -6.63 -28.72 5.40
N ASP A 146 -5.99 -28.06 4.44
CA ASP A 146 -4.78 -28.56 3.77
C ASP A 146 -3.62 -28.76 4.76
N ALA A 147 -3.46 -27.82 5.71
CA ALA A 147 -2.45 -27.89 6.74
C ALA A 147 -2.67 -29.09 7.69
N ILE A 148 -3.92 -29.37 8.07
CA ILE A 148 -4.27 -30.54 8.89
C ILE A 148 -4.00 -31.83 8.12
N GLN A 149 -4.39 -31.93 6.84
CA GLN A 149 -4.10 -33.10 6.01
C GLN A 149 -2.59 -33.38 5.94
N LYS A 150 -1.78 -32.35 5.69
CA LYS A 150 -0.31 -32.46 5.69
C LYS A 150 0.23 -32.92 7.04
N CYS A 151 -0.31 -32.42 8.15
CA CYS A 151 0.08 -32.86 9.49
C CYS A 151 -0.25 -34.33 9.74
N VAL A 152 -1.45 -34.78 9.34
CA VAL A 152 -1.87 -36.19 9.47
C VAL A 152 -0.91 -37.12 8.74
N LEU A 153 -0.55 -36.79 7.50
CA LEU A 153 0.42 -37.56 6.71
C LEU A 153 1.82 -37.56 7.36
N ALA A 154 2.27 -36.42 7.87
CA ALA A 154 3.59 -36.29 8.49
C ALA A 154 3.70 -36.99 9.86
N CYS A 155 2.60 -37.12 10.61
CA CYS A 155 2.57 -37.81 11.90
C CYS A 155 2.80 -39.32 11.78
N LEU A 156 2.56 -39.90 10.61
CA LEU A 156 2.65 -41.34 10.38
C LEU A 156 3.63 -41.63 9.22
N PRO A 157 4.95 -41.51 9.42
CA PRO A 157 5.95 -41.56 8.34
C PRO A 157 6.09 -42.92 7.64
N ALA A 158 5.48 -43.98 8.17
CA ALA A 158 5.48 -45.33 7.61
C ALA A 158 4.06 -45.82 7.25
N VAL A 159 3.21 -44.94 6.70
CA VAL A 159 1.85 -45.29 6.27
C VAL A 159 1.84 -46.15 5.02
N SER A 160 0.89 -47.10 4.97
CA SER A 160 0.64 -47.90 3.79
C SER A 160 0.05 -47.03 2.66
N SER A 161 0.29 -47.42 1.40
CA SER A 161 -0.34 -46.79 0.25
C SER A 161 -1.88 -46.84 0.31
N ALA A 162 -2.44 -47.85 1.00
CA ALA A 162 -3.88 -47.98 1.21
C ALA A 162 -4.46 -46.86 2.08
N PHE A 163 -3.77 -46.45 3.15
CA PHE A 163 -4.25 -45.37 4.02
C PHE A 163 -4.20 -44.01 3.31
N VAL A 164 -3.12 -43.75 2.55
CA VAL A 164 -3.02 -42.53 1.74
C VAL A 164 -4.15 -42.48 0.71
N ALA A 165 -4.42 -43.59 0.01
CA ALA A 165 -5.52 -43.67 -0.93
C ALA A 165 -6.89 -43.45 -0.25
N TYR A 166 -7.09 -43.97 0.97
CA TYR A 166 -8.31 -43.71 1.75
C TYR A 166 -8.47 -42.22 2.08
N LEU A 167 -7.40 -41.55 2.56
CA LEU A 167 -7.46 -40.11 2.82
C LEU A 167 -7.81 -39.31 1.56
N ASP A 168 -7.25 -39.68 0.41
CA ASP A 168 -7.48 -38.96 -0.85
C ASP A 168 -8.89 -39.16 -1.43
N SER A 169 -9.54 -40.29 -1.16
CA SER A 169 -10.82 -40.67 -1.78
C SER A 169 -12.03 -40.62 -0.84
N HIS A 170 -11.83 -40.77 0.47
CA HIS A 170 -12.90 -40.90 1.45
C HIS A 170 -12.86 -39.83 2.55
N VAL A 171 -11.80 -39.02 2.64
CA VAL A 171 -11.70 -37.95 3.65
C VAL A 171 -11.59 -36.59 2.97
N THR A 172 -12.54 -35.70 3.26
CA THR A 172 -12.46 -34.31 2.78
C THR A 172 -12.02 -33.40 3.91
N PHE A 173 -10.83 -32.80 3.78
CA PHE A 173 -10.32 -31.80 4.72
C PHE A 173 -10.78 -30.41 4.28
N HIS A 174 -11.87 -29.91 4.86
CA HIS A 174 -12.42 -28.62 4.48
C HIS A 174 -11.58 -27.47 5.05
N ASN A 175 -11.27 -26.51 4.17
CA ASN A 175 -10.83 -25.20 4.60
C ASN A 175 -12.01 -24.43 5.21
N THR A 176 -11.79 -23.76 6.34
CA THR A 176 -12.85 -23.07 7.08
C THR A 176 -12.43 -21.70 7.59
N MET A 177 -13.40 -20.87 7.96
CA MET A 177 -13.21 -19.61 8.67
C MET A 177 -14.26 -19.47 9.76
N VAL A 178 -13.89 -18.99 10.94
CA VAL A 178 -14.82 -18.71 12.04
C VAL A 178 -14.80 -17.24 12.43
N ASP A 179 -15.99 -16.67 12.65
CA ASP A 179 -16.16 -15.30 13.14
C ASP A 179 -17.24 -15.21 14.20
N ARG A 180 -16.81 -15.20 15.47
CA ARG A 180 -17.65 -14.86 16.62
C ARG A 180 -16.76 -14.32 17.73
N ILE A 181 -17.18 -13.29 18.45
CA ILE A 181 -16.51 -12.88 19.69
C ILE A 181 -16.88 -13.90 20.77
N THR A 182 -15.86 -14.49 21.39
CA THR A 182 -16.04 -15.47 22.46
C THR A 182 -15.10 -15.22 23.64
N ALA A 183 -15.66 -15.27 24.83
CA ALA A 183 -15.04 -15.14 26.13
C ALA A 183 -15.46 -16.31 27.03
N ALA A 184 -15.14 -16.23 28.33
CA ALA A 184 -15.60 -17.16 29.35
C ALA A 184 -16.68 -16.50 30.21
N ARG A 185 -17.65 -17.28 30.69
CA ARG A 185 -18.59 -16.82 31.71
C ARG A 185 -17.81 -16.34 32.94
N PRO A 186 -18.11 -15.16 33.49
CA PRO A 186 -17.54 -14.71 34.76
C PRO A 186 -17.70 -15.79 35.85
N GLY A 187 -16.58 -16.18 36.48
CA GLY A 187 -16.55 -17.23 37.50
C GLY A 187 -16.62 -18.67 37.00
N ASN A 188 -16.82 -18.92 35.70
CA ASN A 188 -16.82 -20.28 35.13
C ASN A 188 -16.21 -20.31 33.72
N SER A 189 -14.92 -20.63 33.63
CA SER A 189 -14.17 -20.68 32.37
C SER A 189 -14.62 -21.77 31.40
N LEU A 190 -15.38 -22.76 31.88
CA LEU A 190 -15.87 -23.86 31.06
C LEU A 190 -17.08 -23.47 30.23
N VAL A 191 -17.79 -22.38 30.53
CA VAL A 191 -18.93 -21.94 29.72
C VAL A 191 -18.47 -20.86 28.72
N PRO A 192 -18.58 -21.09 27.39
CA PRO A 192 -18.34 -20.05 26.40
C PRO A 192 -19.38 -18.94 26.57
N TYR A 193 -18.90 -17.70 26.59
CA TYR A 193 -19.70 -16.49 26.69
C TYR A 193 -19.49 -15.70 25.40
N ALA A 194 -20.51 -15.57 24.56
CA ALA A 194 -20.36 -15.10 23.20
C ALA A 194 -21.33 -13.96 22.86
N GLU A 195 -20.97 -13.16 21.85
CA GLU A 195 -21.93 -12.24 21.23
C GLU A 195 -23.04 -13.01 20.48
N PRO A 196 -24.12 -12.36 20.02
CA PRO A 196 -25.15 -12.98 19.19
C PRO A 196 -24.54 -13.59 17.94
N LEU A 197 -25.07 -14.74 17.50
CA LEU A 197 -24.50 -15.50 16.40
C LEU A 197 -24.42 -14.65 15.10
N PRO A 198 -23.21 -14.35 14.58
CA PRO A 198 -23.10 -13.57 13.36
C PRO A 198 -23.65 -14.31 12.15
N ARG A 199 -24.07 -13.58 11.11
CA ARG A 199 -24.57 -14.18 9.85
C ARG A 199 -23.56 -15.11 9.18
N LYS A 200 -22.27 -14.85 9.39
CA LYS A 200 -21.14 -15.57 8.83
C LYS A 200 -20.22 -16.06 9.95
N ALA A 201 -20.77 -16.87 10.85
CA ALA A 201 -20.06 -17.40 12.02
C ALA A 201 -19.13 -18.57 11.69
N LEU A 202 -19.49 -19.40 10.71
CA LEU A 202 -18.69 -20.49 10.17
C LEU A 202 -18.79 -20.46 8.64
N VAL A 203 -17.67 -20.29 7.96
CA VAL A 203 -17.57 -20.46 6.51
C VAL A 203 -16.86 -21.76 6.22
N ILE A 204 -17.41 -22.56 5.32
CA ILE A 204 -16.85 -23.84 4.92
C ILE A 204 -16.64 -23.83 3.41
N GLU A 205 -15.45 -24.16 2.96
CA GLU A 205 -15.18 -24.42 1.55
C GLU A 205 -15.47 -25.89 1.23
N ASP A 206 -16.38 -26.12 0.29
CA ASP A 206 -16.83 -27.43 -0.14
C ASP A 206 -16.83 -27.51 -1.67
N LEU A 207 -15.62 -27.54 -2.24
CA LEU A 207 -15.41 -27.60 -3.69
C LEU A 207 -15.88 -28.94 -4.30
N ALA A 208 -15.84 -30.00 -3.49
CA ALA A 208 -16.25 -31.34 -3.91
C ALA A 208 -17.77 -31.59 -3.77
N ASN A 209 -18.52 -30.62 -3.21
CA ASN A 209 -19.96 -30.74 -2.93
C ASN A 209 -20.30 -31.98 -2.09
N VAL A 210 -19.46 -32.31 -1.10
CA VAL A 210 -19.66 -33.47 -0.23
C VAL A 210 -20.57 -33.16 0.96
N LEU A 211 -20.77 -31.89 1.29
CA LEU A 211 -21.65 -31.50 2.39
C LEU A 211 -23.12 -31.49 1.92
N PRO A 212 -24.04 -32.12 2.69
CA PRO A 212 -25.46 -32.05 2.39
C PRO A 212 -25.99 -30.61 2.37
N LEU A 213 -26.99 -30.35 1.51
CA LEU A 213 -27.65 -29.04 1.38
C LEU A 213 -28.18 -28.47 2.71
N ALA A 214 -28.47 -29.33 3.69
CA ALA A 214 -28.89 -28.91 5.03
C ALA A 214 -27.87 -28.00 5.74
N TRP A 215 -26.57 -28.09 5.43
CA TRP A 215 -25.55 -27.19 5.98
C TRP A 215 -25.82 -25.72 5.65
N ALA A 216 -26.35 -25.43 4.46
CA ALA A 216 -26.71 -24.07 4.05
C ALA A 216 -27.92 -23.50 4.83
N THR A 217 -28.66 -24.35 5.54
CA THR A 217 -29.80 -23.93 6.38
C THR A 217 -29.41 -23.65 7.84
N CYS A 218 -28.21 -24.06 8.24
CA CYS A 218 -27.70 -23.83 9.59
C CYS A 218 -27.48 -22.33 9.84
N PRO A 219 -28.06 -21.76 10.92
CA PRO A 219 -27.82 -20.36 11.27
C PRO A 219 -26.32 -20.06 11.40
N GLY A 220 -25.87 -18.98 10.76
CA GLY A 220 -24.48 -18.54 10.81
C GLY A 220 -23.50 -19.36 9.96
N VAL A 221 -23.94 -20.40 9.27
CA VAL A 221 -23.09 -21.19 8.37
C VAL A 221 -23.20 -20.69 6.93
N VAL A 222 -22.06 -20.52 6.27
CA VAL A 222 -21.96 -20.20 4.84
C VAL A 222 -21.09 -21.24 4.15
N VAL A 223 -21.63 -21.90 3.14
CA VAL A 223 -20.86 -22.87 2.33
C VAL A 223 -20.41 -22.20 1.03
N ARG A 224 -19.13 -22.33 0.68
CA ARG A 224 -18.52 -21.83 -0.55
C ARG A 224 -18.20 -22.99 -1.47
N HIS A 225 -18.75 -22.95 -2.68
CA HIS A 225 -18.51 -23.97 -3.71
C HIS A 225 -17.52 -23.51 -4.79
N GLU A 226 -17.24 -22.20 -4.84
CA GLU A 226 -16.32 -21.62 -5.81
C GLU A 226 -14.90 -21.56 -5.25
N PRO A 227 -13.87 -21.96 -6.02
CA PRO A 227 -12.48 -21.74 -5.66
C PRO A 227 -12.22 -20.27 -5.33
N HIS A 228 -11.33 -20.02 -4.35
CA HIS A 228 -10.93 -18.69 -3.89
C HIS A 228 -12.00 -17.84 -3.18
N ALA A 229 -13.27 -18.26 -3.12
CA ALA A 229 -14.29 -17.51 -2.39
C ALA A 229 -13.99 -17.42 -0.88
N LEU A 230 -13.50 -18.51 -0.27
CA LEU A 230 -13.05 -18.49 1.13
C LEU A 230 -11.82 -17.59 1.34
N HIS A 231 -10.94 -17.47 0.35
CA HIS A 231 -9.76 -16.60 0.45
C HIS A 231 -10.16 -15.13 0.62
N VAL A 232 -11.22 -14.66 -0.04
CA VAL A 232 -11.78 -13.32 0.18
C VAL A 232 -12.34 -13.18 1.59
N ASP A 233 -13.05 -14.20 2.08
CA ASP A 233 -13.57 -14.23 3.45
C ASP A 233 -12.44 -14.19 4.51
N HIS A 234 -11.36 -14.93 4.31
CA HIS A 234 -10.15 -14.88 5.15
C HIS A 234 -9.45 -13.53 5.07
N ALA A 235 -9.28 -12.95 3.89
CA ALA A 235 -8.63 -11.65 3.73
C ALA A 235 -9.37 -10.55 4.51
N LEU A 236 -10.71 -10.56 4.46
CA LEU A 236 -11.56 -9.64 5.24
C LEU A 236 -11.45 -9.93 6.75
N LYS A 237 -11.58 -11.20 7.18
CA LYS A 237 -11.55 -11.56 8.61
C LYS A 237 -10.17 -11.31 9.24
N LEU A 238 -9.12 -11.79 8.59
CA LEU A 238 -7.74 -11.68 9.08
C LEU A 238 -7.22 -10.26 8.93
N GLY A 239 -7.44 -9.64 7.77
CA GLY A 239 -6.89 -8.34 7.42
C GLY A 239 -7.64 -7.14 8.02
N ILE A 240 -8.89 -7.30 8.45
CA ILE A 240 -9.65 -6.22 9.10
C ILE A 240 -9.86 -6.55 10.57
N ALA A 241 -10.71 -7.53 10.88
CA ALA A 241 -11.15 -7.77 12.24
C ALA A 241 -9.99 -8.21 13.13
N ASN A 242 -9.26 -9.24 12.72
CA ASN A 242 -8.16 -9.76 13.54
C ASN A 242 -6.93 -8.82 13.51
N ALA A 243 -6.66 -8.14 12.40
CA ALA A 243 -5.54 -7.20 12.27
C ALA A 243 -5.69 -6.00 13.20
N THR A 244 -6.86 -5.35 13.20
CA THR A 244 -7.15 -4.21 14.09
C THR A 244 -7.14 -4.63 15.55
N HIS A 245 -7.64 -5.83 15.84
CA HIS A 245 -7.58 -6.39 17.19
C HIS A 245 -6.12 -6.67 17.62
N THR A 246 -5.29 -7.21 16.74
CA THR A 246 -3.85 -7.38 16.99
C THR A 246 -3.14 -6.04 17.17
N ALA A 247 -3.52 -5.00 16.42
CA ALA A 247 -2.93 -3.67 16.52
C ALA A 247 -3.26 -2.94 17.83
N MET A 248 -4.36 -3.30 18.51
CA MET A 248 -4.83 -2.61 19.72
C MET A 248 -4.42 -3.31 21.03
N VAL A 249 -4.42 -4.66 21.07
CA VAL A 249 -4.36 -5.39 22.35
C VAL A 249 -3.03 -5.25 23.10
N TYR A 250 -1.90 -5.08 22.39
CA TYR A 250 -0.61 -4.86 23.05
C TYR A 250 -0.53 -3.49 23.72
N CYS A 251 -1.09 -2.46 23.07
CA CYS A 251 -1.22 -1.14 23.67
C CYS A 251 -2.09 -1.20 24.94
N LEU A 252 -3.26 -1.86 24.86
CA LEU A 252 -4.14 -2.05 26.03
C LEU A 252 -3.43 -2.82 27.16
N ALA A 253 -2.75 -3.92 26.85
CA ALA A 253 -2.09 -4.76 27.83
C ALA A 253 -1.02 -3.97 28.58
N LEU A 254 -0.10 -3.34 27.84
CA LEU A 254 0.98 -2.50 28.38
C LEU A 254 0.45 -1.33 29.21
N SER A 255 -0.70 -0.78 28.83
CA SER A 255 -1.40 0.31 29.53
C SER A 255 -2.24 -0.15 30.72
N ARG A 256 -2.13 -1.42 31.14
CA ARG A 256 -2.88 -2.03 32.25
C ARG A 256 -4.40 -2.05 32.07
N ILE A 257 -4.87 -2.25 30.84
CA ILE A 257 -6.29 -2.39 30.51
C ILE A 257 -6.60 -3.86 30.23
N ALA A 258 -7.23 -4.54 31.20
CA ALA A 258 -7.46 -6.00 31.15
C ALA A 258 -8.56 -6.45 30.18
N SER A 259 -9.46 -5.56 29.75
CA SER A 259 -10.58 -5.91 28.89
C SER A 259 -10.68 -4.95 27.70
N THR A 260 -10.94 -5.50 26.51
CA THR A 260 -11.17 -4.69 25.31
C THR A 260 -12.43 -3.83 25.38
N ALA A 261 -13.38 -4.11 26.29
CA ALA A 261 -14.53 -3.23 26.53
C ALA A 261 -14.13 -1.90 27.19
N ALA A 262 -12.98 -1.83 27.85
CA ALA A 262 -12.45 -0.61 28.46
C ALA A 262 -11.50 0.16 27.52
N THR A 263 -11.64 -0.04 26.20
CA THR A 263 -10.81 0.61 25.19
C THR A 263 -11.04 2.13 25.18
N PRO A 264 -9.99 2.96 25.29
CA PRO A 264 -10.11 4.41 25.16
C PRO A 264 -10.55 4.83 23.76
N SER A 265 -11.37 5.88 23.65
CA SER A 265 -11.85 6.41 22.36
C SER A 265 -10.72 6.73 21.37
N THR A 266 -9.59 7.24 21.86
CA THR A 266 -8.40 7.54 21.06
C THR A 266 -7.85 6.31 20.33
N LEU A 267 -7.96 5.11 20.92
CA LEU A 267 -7.50 3.89 20.28
C LEU A 267 -8.38 3.53 19.07
N PHE A 268 -9.68 3.86 19.08
CA PHE A 268 -10.52 3.71 17.90
C PHE A 268 -10.14 4.69 16.78
N VAL A 269 -9.79 5.94 17.11
CA VAL A 269 -9.26 6.90 16.12
C VAL A 269 -7.95 6.42 15.51
N TYR A 270 -7.09 5.80 16.32
CA TYR A 270 -5.88 5.12 15.85
C TYR A 270 -6.20 3.97 14.90
N LEU A 271 -7.18 3.12 15.25
CA LEU A 271 -7.60 2.01 14.38
C LEU A 271 -8.19 2.52 13.07
N ASP A 272 -8.95 3.61 13.07
CA ASP A 272 -9.47 4.24 11.85
C ASP A 272 -8.30 4.68 10.96
N GLY A 273 -7.30 5.33 11.57
CA GLY A 273 -6.09 5.76 10.89
C GLY A 273 -5.28 4.63 10.27
N LEU A 274 -5.05 3.54 11.03
CA LEU A 274 -4.39 2.33 10.54
C LEU A 274 -5.18 1.67 9.41
N PHE A 275 -6.51 1.61 9.56
CA PHE A 275 -7.37 1.01 8.54
C PHE A 275 -7.30 1.80 7.23
N GLN A 276 -7.46 3.12 7.28
CA GLN A 276 -7.49 3.96 6.09
C GLN A 276 -6.13 4.07 5.38
N ARG A 277 -5.02 4.05 6.13
CA ARG A 277 -3.68 4.28 5.58
C ARG A 277 -2.96 3.00 5.15
N ASP A 278 -3.15 1.89 5.88
CA ASP A 278 -2.37 0.68 5.68
C ASP A 278 -3.24 -0.51 5.21
N ILE A 279 -4.39 -0.75 5.87
CA ILE A 279 -5.19 -1.97 5.61
C ILE A 279 -6.06 -1.84 4.36
N ALA A 280 -6.88 -0.79 4.25
CA ALA A 280 -7.86 -0.66 3.17
C ALA A 280 -7.20 -0.54 1.78
N PRO A 281 -6.10 0.23 1.60
CA PRO A 281 -5.36 0.24 0.34
C PRO A 281 -4.76 -1.13 -0.01
N ALA A 282 -4.24 -1.85 0.98
CA ALA A 282 -3.70 -3.20 0.77
C ALA A 282 -4.77 -4.22 0.36
N LEU A 283 -5.98 -4.13 0.91
CA LEU A 283 -7.11 -4.97 0.50
C LEU A 283 -7.63 -4.59 -0.89
N LEU A 284 -7.64 -3.29 -1.24
CA LEU A 284 -7.98 -2.83 -2.58
C LEU A 284 -7.03 -3.41 -3.63
N HIS A 285 -5.73 -3.43 -3.34
CA HIS A 285 -4.72 -4.07 -4.18
C HIS A 285 -4.99 -5.57 -4.39
N ARG A 286 -5.58 -6.25 -3.40
CA ARG A 286 -6.01 -7.67 -3.49
C ARG A 286 -7.35 -7.88 -4.20
N GLY A 287 -7.92 -6.85 -4.83
CA GLY A 287 -9.18 -6.93 -5.55
C GLY A 287 -10.43 -6.84 -4.67
N ILE A 288 -10.29 -6.46 -3.39
CA ILE A 288 -11.43 -6.26 -2.49
C ILE A 288 -11.85 -4.78 -2.54
N SER A 289 -13.10 -4.51 -2.92
CA SER A 289 -13.56 -3.12 -3.07
C SER A 289 -13.50 -2.33 -1.75
N THR A 290 -13.25 -1.02 -1.85
CA THR A 290 -13.26 -0.11 -0.69
C THR A 290 -14.59 -0.11 0.06
N ALA A 291 -15.72 -0.25 -0.65
CA ALA A 291 -17.03 -0.35 -0.01
C ALA A 291 -17.14 -1.61 0.85
N THR A 292 -16.74 -2.77 0.30
CA THR A 292 -16.77 -4.04 1.02
C THR A 292 -15.86 -4.02 2.25
N SER A 293 -14.64 -3.50 2.13
CA SER A 293 -13.73 -3.43 3.28
C SER A 293 -14.23 -2.44 4.34
N GLN A 294 -14.78 -1.29 3.93
CA GLN A 294 -15.36 -0.30 4.86
C GLN A 294 -16.57 -0.86 5.62
N ASP A 295 -17.45 -1.62 4.96
CA ASP A 295 -18.63 -2.23 5.60
C ASP A 295 -18.22 -3.25 6.66
N VAL A 296 -17.27 -4.12 6.35
CA VAL A 296 -16.74 -5.12 7.30
C VAL A 296 -16.02 -4.44 8.47
N TYR A 297 -15.27 -3.37 8.19
CA TYR A 297 -14.61 -2.59 9.23
C TYR A 297 -15.62 -1.92 10.17
N ALA A 298 -16.66 -1.29 9.63
CA ALA A 298 -17.71 -0.64 10.42
C ALA A 298 -18.47 -1.64 11.30
N ASP A 299 -18.84 -2.81 10.77
CA ASP A 299 -19.45 -3.89 11.56
C ASP A 299 -18.54 -4.35 12.69
N TRP A 300 -17.25 -4.55 12.40
CA TRP A 300 -16.28 -4.98 13.40
C TRP A 300 -16.05 -3.95 14.51
N ILE A 301 -15.90 -2.66 14.16
CA ILE A 301 -15.73 -1.59 15.16
C ILE A 301 -16.98 -1.47 16.02
N HIS A 302 -18.18 -1.61 15.46
CA HIS A 302 -19.41 -1.62 16.22
C HIS A 302 -19.43 -2.76 17.26
N ARG A 303 -18.98 -3.97 16.89
CA ARG A 303 -18.85 -5.11 17.80
C ARG A 303 -17.80 -4.87 18.89
N LEU A 304 -16.65 -4.27 18.56
CA LEU A 304 -15.60 -3.94 19.53
C LEU A 304 -16.00 -2.84 20.53
N GLN A 305 -16.83 -1.88 20.12
CA GLN A 305 -17.33 -0.81 20.98
C GLN A 305 -18.45 -1.27 21.93
N HIS A 306 -18.99 -2.47 21.72
CA HIS A 306 -20.10 -2.97 22.53
C HIS A 306 -19.64 -3.28 23.95
N GLU A 307 -20.30 -2.66 24.94
CA GLU A 307 -19.89 -2.69 26.36
C GLU A 307 -19.80 -4.10 26.96
N HIS A 308 -20.59 -5.04 26.43
CA HIS A 308 -20.64 -6.42 26.91
C HIS A 308 -19.88 -7.45 26.06
N PHE A 309 -19.30 -7.06 24.93
CA PHE A 309 -18.55 -7.98 24.04
C PHE A 309 -17.04 -7.95 24.30
N GLY A 310 -16.61 -7.36 25.41
CA GLY A 310 -15.21 -7.30 25.80
C GLY A 310 -14.56 -8.68 25.92
N MET A 311 -13.31 -8.77 25.46
CA MET A 311 -12.44 -9.93 25.63
C MET A 311 -11.30 -9.58 26.59
N ASP A 312 -10.78 -10.58 27.28
CA ASP A 312 -9.55 -10.45 28.06
C ASP A 312 -8.38 -10.09 27.14
N THR A 313 -7.77 -8.94 27.38
CA THR A 313 -6.69 -8.37 26.55
C THR A 313 -5.49 -9.32 26.46
N PHE A 314 -5.09 -9.95 27.57
CA PHE A 314 -3.93 -10.83 27.63
C PHE A 314 -4.20 -12.18 26.98
N PHE A 315 -5.42 -12.71 27.13
CA PHE A 315 -5.86 -13.90 26.41
C PHE A 315 -5.76 -13.70 24.89
N VAL A 316 -6.17 -12.54 24.38
CA VAL A 316 -6.07 -12.24 22.95
C VAL A 316 -4.62 -12.05 22.50
N ALA A 317 -3.77 -11.45 23.33
CA ALA A 317 -2.38 -11.08 23.03
C ALA A 317 -1.41 -12.26 22.84
N GLN A 318 -1.80 -13.50 23.17
CA GLN A 318 -0.98 -14.71 22.99
C GLN A 318 -0.50 -14.91 21.54
N ASN A 319 0.65 -15.56 21.34
CA ASN A 319 1.22 -15.88 20.02
C ASN A 319 1.32 -14.63 19.12
N ALA A 320 1.85 -13.56 19.69
CA ALA A 320 1.83 -12.24 19.13
C ALA A 320 2.52 -12.14 17.77
N TRP A 321 3.72 -12.72 17.63
CA TRP A 321 4.49 -12.60 16.40
C TRP A 321 3.84 -13.37 15.24
N ALA A 322 3.36 -14.58 15.52
CA ALA A 322 2.63 -15.39 14.55
C ALA A 322 1.35 -14.69 14.08
N LYS A 323 0.56 -14.12 15.02
CA LYS A 323 -0.66 -13.36 14.70
C LYS A 323 -0.35 -12.10 13.90
N TYR A 324 0.69 -11.36 14.27
CA TYR A 324 1.15 -10.19 13.52
C TYR A 324 1.48 -10.53 12.08
N ASN A 325 2.16 -11.67 11.87
CA ASN A 325 2.47 -12.17 10.54
C ASN A 325 1.21 -12.40 9.72
N ILE A 326 0.31 -13.28 10.19
CA ILE A 326 -0.85 -13.73 9.40
C ILE A 326 -1.94 -12.65 9.25
N ARG A 327 -1.96 -11.60 10.09
CA ARG A 327 -3.02 -10.57 10.11
C ARG A 327 -2.62 -9.22 9.52
N LEU A 328 -1.42 -8.71 9.84
CA LEU A 328 -0.97 -7.38 9.43
C LEU A 328 0.09 -7.44 8.33
N VAL A 329 1.17 -8.20 8.56
CA VAL A 329 2.28 -8.26 7.59
C VAL A 329 1.87 -8.97 6.31
N SER A 330 1.08 -10.05 6.43
CA SER A 330 0.59 -10.82 5.28
C SER A 330 -0.20 -9.96 4.29
N ILE A 331 -0.87 -8.89 4.73
CA ILE A 331 -1.62 -7.98 3.86
C ILE A 331 -0.78 -6.78 3.40
N VAL A 332 0.01 -6.17 4.29
CA VAL A 332 0.74 -4.93 4.00
C VAL A 332 1.98 -5.19 3.14
N ALA A 333 2.72 -6.27 3.40
CA ALA A 333 3.99 -6.49 2.71
C ALA A 333 3.85 -6.69 1.19
N PRO A 334 2.86 -7.47 0.69
CA PRO A 334 2.61 -7.56 -0.74
C PRO A 334 2.18 -6.22 -1.36
N TYR A 335 1.41 -5.41 -0.64
CA TYR A 335 1.02 -4.09 -1.13
C TYR A 335 2.21 -3.14 -1.22
N LEU A 336 3.10 -3.14 -0.24
CA LEU A 336 4.35 -2.39 -0.30
C LEU A 336 5.21 -2.80 -1.50
N ALA A 337 5.37 -4.10 -1.73
CA ALA A 337 6.11 -4.60 -2.88
C ALA A 337 5.49 -4.16 -4.22
N ALA A 338 4.16 -4.07 -4.29
CA ALA A 338 3.45 -3.74 -5.52
C ALA A 338 3.28 -2.24 -5.79
N ASP A 339 3.20 -1.40 -4.74
CA ASP A 339 3.05 0.05 -4.87
C ASP A 339 4.33 0.76 -4.42
N PRO A 340 5.15 1.30 -5.34
CA PRO A 340 6.41 1.97 -4.98
C PRO A 340 6.22 3.26 -4.16
N ASN A 341 4.99 3.73 -3.98
CA ASN A 341 4.66 4.99 -3.28
C ASN A 341 4.07 4.74 -1.91
N TYR A 342 3.64 3.51 -1.65
CA TYR A 342 3.20 3.14 -0.34
C TYR A 342 4.40 3.08 0.59
N VAL A 343 4.27 3.78 1.72
CA VAL A 343 5.18 3.72 2.86
C VAL A 343 4.31 3.41 4.08
N PRO A 344 4.68 2.42 4.91
CA PRO A 344 3.95 2.10 6.12
C PRO A 344 3.72 3.34 7.00
N SER A 345 2.50 3.49 7.51
CA SER A 345 2.15 4.67 8.29
C SER A 345 2.74 4.64 9.71
N SER A 346 2.75 5.81 10.36
CA SER A 346 3.09 5.92 11.79
C SER A 346 2.19 5.07 12.69
N TYR A 347 0.98 4.70 12.24
CA TYR A 347 0.10 3.81 12.99
C TYR A 347 0.59 2.36 12.93
N LEU A 348 1.07 1.89 11.77
CA LEU A 348 1.67 0.57 11.68
C LEU A 348 2.98 0.51 12.48
N VAL A 349 3.80 1.56 12.43
CA VAL A 349 4.99 1.70 13.28
C VAL A 349 4.64 1.56 14.76
N PHE A 350 3.59 2.25 15.22
CA PHE A 350 3.11 2.15 16.59
C PHE A 350 2.62 0.74 16.96
N ALA A 351 1.86 0.08 16.07
CA ALA A 351 1.39 -1.29 16.26
C ALA A 351 2.57 -2.25 16.49
N THR A 352 3.57 -2.18 15.61
CA THR A 352 4.76 -3.03 15.65
C THR A 352 5.59 -2.74 16.89
N ALA A 353 5.83 -1.47 17.23
CA ALA A 353 6.61 -1.10 18.40
C ALA A 353 5.94 -1.55 19.71
N CYS A 354 4.60 -1.42 19.85
CA CYS A 354 3.86 -1.92 21.00
C CYS A 354 3.95 -3.44 21.13
N LEU A 355 3.84 -4.16 20.00
CA LEU A 355 3.96 -5.62 19.99
C LEU A 355 5.35 -6.06 20.42
N LEU A 356 6.41 -5.47 19.86
CA LEU A 356 7.79 -5.77 20.26
C LEU A 356 7.99 -5.46 21.74
N ARG A 357 7.48 -4.33 22.23
CA ARG A 357 7.54 -3.95 23.65
C ARG A 357 6.84 -4.95 24.57
N TYR A 358 5.73 -5.55 24.10
CA TYR A 358 5.03 -6.62 24.82
C TYR A 358 5.81 -7.94 24.80
N LEU A 359 6.60 -8.20 23.77
CA LEU A 359 7.46 -9.39 23.66
C LEU A 359 8.84 -9.21 24.32
N THR A 360 9.14 -8.05 24.90
CA THR A 360 10.41 -7.79 25.60
C THR A 360 10.39 -8.40 27.02
N PRO A 361 11.29 -9.37 27.33
CA PRO A 361 11.42 -9.89 28.68
C PRO A 361 11.99 -8.84 29.67
N SER A 362 11.67 -9.01 30.95
CA SER A 362 12.31 -8.32 32.05
C SER A 362 13.73 -8.84 32.32
N LEU A 363 14.51 -8.15 33.17
CA LEU A 363 15.92 -8.47 33.42
C LEU A 363 16.15 -9.90 33.97
N ASP A 364 15.16 -10.49 34.67
CA ASP A 364 15.19 -11.89 35.15
C ASP A 364 14.47 -12.85 34.17
N GLY A 365 14.61 -12.59 32.87
CA GLY A 365 13.56 -12.74 31.85
C GLY A 365 13.03 -14.13 31.48
N GLU A 366 13.63 -15.24 31.92
CA GLU A 366 13.09 -16.58 31.69
C GLU A 366 12.73 -17.23 33.03
N ILE A 367 11.46 -17.63 33.18
CA ILE A 367 10.97 -18.20 34.43
C ILE A 367 11.48 -19.64 34.53
N ALA A 368 12.15 -19.98 35.64
CA ALA A 368 12.54 -21.36 35.92
C ALA A 368 11.29 -22.26 35.99
N GLY A 369 11.08 -23.10 34.98
CA GLY A 369 9.82 -23.82 34.77
C GLY A 369 9.67 -24.39 33.35
N PRO A 370 8.45 -24.71 32.88
CA PRO A 370 8.24 -25.27 31.54
C PRO A 370 8.85 -24.36 30.46
N ALA A 371 9.66 -24.93 29.57
CA ALA A 371 10.48 -24.20 28.60
C ALA A 371 9.71 -23.07 27.88
N ASN A 372 10.38 -21.92 27.69
CA ASN A 372 9.94 -20.78 26.86
C ASN A 372 8.75 -19.96 27.43
N VAL A 373 8.70 -19.76 28.75
CA VAL A 373 7.82 -18.75 29.37
C VAL A 373 8.67 -17.59 29.91
N PHE A 374 8.32 -16.38 29.48
CA PHE A 374 9.03 -15.15 29.81
C PHE A 374 8.19 -14.26 30.72
N SER A 375 8.85 -13.42 31.52
CA SER A 375 8.19 -12.41 32.37
C SER A 375 8.37 -11.03 31.76
N GLY A 376 7.28 -10.30 31.50
CA GLY A 376 7.26 -8.94 30.96
C GLY A 376 6.86 -7.87 31.99
N ARG A 377 7.09 -6.59 31.63
CA ARG A 377 6.75 -5.42 32.47
C ARG A 377 5.75 -4.50 31.77
N LEU A 378 4.70 -4.11 32.48
CA LEU A 378 3.70 -3.12 32.07
C LEU A 378 4.19 -1.68 32.36
N ASP A 379 3.54 -0.69 31.76
CA ASP A 379 3.88 0.71 31.99
C ASP A 379 3.64 1.12 33.46
N GLN A 380 4.39 2.11 33.94
CA GLN A 380 4.24 2.65 35.29
C GLN A 380 3.12 3.70 35.34
N VAL A 381 1.91 3.26 35.05
CA VAL A 381 0.68 4.08 35.11
C VAL A 381 -0.23 3.61 36.24
N PRO A 382 -1.11 4.48 36.79
CA PRO A 382 -2.11 4.06 37.77
C PRO A 382 -2.96 2.91 37.23
N ALA A 383 -3.19 1.90 38.06
CA ALA A 383 -4.01 0.73 37.72
C ALA A 383 -5.21 0.64 38.67
N VAL A 384 -6.31 0.04 38.20
CA VAL A 384 -7.39 -0.40 39.10
C VAL A 384 -6.92 -1.67 39.82
N PRO A 385 -7.04 -1.74 41.16
CA PRO A 385 -6.66 -2.92 41.93
C PRO A 385 -7.28 -4.18 41.35
N THR A 386 -6.45 -5.06 40.81
CA THR A 386 -6.89 -6.28 40.14
C THR A 386 -6.07 -7.46 40.66
N PRO A 387 -6.70 -8.47 41.28
CA PRO A 387 -5.98 -9.65 41.72
C PRO A 387 -5.31 -10.35 40.53
N GLU A 388 -4.17 -10.98 40.77
CA GLU A 388 -3.52 -11.81 39.75
C GLU A 388 -4.50 -12.84 39.20
N TRP A 389 -4.55 -12.99 37.88
CA TRP A 389 -5.40 -13.98 37.23
C TRP A 389 -4.63 -14.75 36.17
N THR A 390 -5.03 -16.01 36.00
CA THR A 390 -4.55 -16.88 34.93
C THR A 390 -5.41 -16.65 33.69
N TYR A 391 -4.83 -16.04 32.67
CA TYR A 391 -5.55 -15.76 31.42
C TYR A 391 -5.38 -16.89 30.39
N ALA A 392 -4.33 -17.71 30.51
CA ALA A 392 -4.12 -18.92 29.71
C ALA A 392 -3.30 -19.96 30.47
N THR A 393 -3.24 -21.20 29.99
CA THR A 393 -2.55 -22.30 30.69
C THR A 393 -1.07 -21.97 30.93
N GLY A 394 -0.71 -21.75 32.20
CA GLY A 394 0.65 -21.41 32.63
C GLY A 394 1.02 -19.94 32.42
N LEU A 395 0.06 -19.06 32.07
CA LEU A 395 0.26 -17.63 31.90
C LEU A 395 -0.65 -16.83 32.82
N SER A 396 -0.10 -15.80 33.46
CA SER A 396 -0.82 -14.92 34.40
C SER A 396 -0.44 -13.46 34.20
N ALA A 397 -1.32 -12.57 34.67
CA ALA A 397 -1.10 -11.13 34.68
C ALA A 397 -1.46 -10.55 36.04
N ASN A 398 -0.71 -9.54 36.46
CA ASN A 398 -0.93 -8.78 37.69
C ASN A 398 -0.74 -7.29 37.37
N LEU A 399 -1.86 -6.57 37.25
CA LEU A 399 -1.85 -5.15 36.88
C LEU A 399 -1.26 -4.27 37.98
N ASP A 400 -1.42 -4.64 39.25
CA ASP A 400 -0.93 -3.86 40.39
C ASP A 400 0.60 -3.95 40.48
N ALA A 401 1.14 -5.17 40.36
CA ALA A 401 2.57 -5.42 40.30
C ALA A 401 3.22 -4.96 38.98
N GLY A 402 2.42 -4.69 37.95
CA GLY A 402 2.89 -4.29 36.62
C GLY A 402 3.65 -5.40 35.91
N THR A 403 3.24 -6.67 36.11
CA THR A 403 3.91 -7.86 35.58
C THR A 403 2.94 -8.77 34.88
N TYR A 404 3.43 -9.48 33.88
CA TYR A 404 2.70 -10.57 33.21
C TYR A 404 3.70 -11.60 32.72
N THR A 405 3.24 -12.83 32.51
CA THR A 405 4.02 -13.86 31.85
C THR A 405 3.52 -14.06 30.43
N PHE A 406 4.37 -14.39 29.47
CA PHE A 406 3.98 -14.62 28.08
C PHE A 406 4.83 -15.72 27.44
N ARG A 407 4.36 -16.20 26.28
CA ARG A 407 5.10 -17.09 25.38
C ARG A 407 4.79 -16.72 23.95
N ASP A 408 5.79 -16.89 23.09
CA ASP A 408 5.68 -16.59 21.67
C ASP A 408 6.67 -17.47 20.89
N GLY A 409 6.16 -18.23 19.91
CA GLY A 409 6.93 -19.24 19.20
C GLY A 409 7.30 -20.46 20.03
N ASP A 410 7.74 -21.53 19.35
CA ASP A 410 8.12 -22.79 20.00
C ASP A 410 9.44 -22.68 20.77
N ASP A 411 10.34 -21.78 20.38
CA ASP A 411 11.69 -21.59 20.92
C ASP A 411 11.92 -20.24 21.62
N GLY A 412 10.92 -19.35 21.59
CA GLY A 412 11.04 -18.01 22.16
C GLY A 412 12.01 -17.10 21.41
N ALA A 413 12.33 -17.37 20.13
CA ALA A 413 13.38 -16.67 19.38
C ALA A 413 13.23 -15.14 19.40
N VAL A 414 12.02 -14.61 19.22
CA VAL A 414 11.76 -13.16 19.21
C VAL A 414 12.05 -12.54 20.57
N ALA A 415 11.56 -13.15 21.65
CA ALA A 415 11.78 -12.68 23.00
C ALA A 415 13.28 -12.67 23.37
N ARG A 416 14.01 -13.73 22.99
CA ARG A 416 15.46 -13.82 23.20
C ARG A 416 16.23 -12.78 22.38
N ALA A 417 15.85 -12.55 21.13
CA ALA A 417 16.46 -11.52 20.27
C ALA A 417 16.25 -10.10 20.84
N LEU A 418 15.04 -9.81 21.32
CA LEU A 418 14.72 -8.53 21.97
C LEU A 418 15.46 -8.34 23.29
N GLN A 419 15.59 -9.40 24.11
CA GLN A 419 16.34 -9.35 25.36
C GLN A 419 17.84 -9.08 25.12
N ALA A 420 18.41 -9.66 24.06
CA ALA A 420 19.81 -9.45 23.68
C ALA A 420 20.08 -8.06 23.08
N SER A 421 19.04 -7.32 22.68
CA SER A 421 19.13 -6.09 21.89
C SER A 421 18.40 -4.93 22.57
N VAL A 422 18.89 -4.48 23.72
CA VAL A 422 18.39 -3.29 24.43
C VAL A 422 19.54 -2.29 24.66
N PRO A 423 19.57 -1.12 24.00
CA PRO A 423 18.59 -0.59 23.02
C PRO A 423 18.42 -1.49 21.79
N LEU A 424 17.24 -1.41 21.17
CA LEU A 424 16.94 -2.15 19.95
C LEU A 424 17.37 -1.32 18.74
N ASP A 425 18.23 -1.89 17.91
CA ASP A 425 18.70 -1.23 16.68
C ASP A 425 17.83 -1.62 15.47
N ALA A 426 17.74 -0.71 14.49
CA ALA A 426 16.98 -0.90 13.26
C ALA A 426 17.33 -2.21 12.51
N PRO A 427 18.61 -2.65 12.40
CA PRO A 427 18.94 -3.91 11.72
C PRO A 427 18.34 -5.14 12.41
N VAL A 428 18.19 -5.13 13.74
CA VAL A 428 17.54 -6.23 14.48
C VAL A 428 16.05 -6.26 14.18
N VAL A 429 15.40 -5.09 14.15
CA VAL A 429 13.99 -4.99 13.74
C VAL A 429 13.81 -5.50 12.32
N LEU A 430 14.66 -5.09 11.38
CA LEU A 430 14.61 -5.54 10.00
C LEU A 430 14.81 -7.06 9.90
N GLN A 431 15.77 -7.63 10.64
CA GLN A 431 16.00 -9.07 10.67
C GLN A 431 14.78 -9.84 11.19
N LEU A 432 14.15 -9.35 12.26
CA LEU A 432 12.90 -9.92 12.77
C LEU A 432 11.81 -9.86 11.69
N LEU A 433 11.61 -8.70 11.07
CA LEU A 433 10.60 -8.53 10.02
C LEU A 433 10.86 -9.46 8.82
N VAL A 434 12.10 -9.55 8.33
CA VAL A 434 12.49 -10.46 7.23
C VAL A 434 12.22 -11.93 7.59
N SER A 435 12.37 -12.32 8.87
CA SER A 435 12.07 -13.69 9.32
C SER A 435 10.61 -14.11 9.14
N LEU A 436 9.70 -13.15 8.91
CA LEU A 436 8.30 -13.42 8.62
C LEU A 436 8.05 -13.95 7.20
N GLY A 437 9.04 -13.83 6.30
CA GLY A 437 9.03 -14.46 4.98
C GLY A 437 8.24 -13.73 3.88
N HIS A 438 7.66 -12.56 4.17
CA HIS A 438 6.92 -11.77 3.19
C HIS A 438 7.66 -10.54 2.67
N LEU A 439 8.86 -10.25 3.17
CA LEU A 439 9.54 -8.99 2.95
C LEU A 439 10.83 -9.17 2.15
N ASP A 440 11.07 -8.26 1.22
CA ASP A 440 12.37 -8.05 0.62
C ASP A 440 13.21 -7.15 1.54
N GLY A 441 14.20 -7.74 2.19
CA GLY A 441 15.11 -7.02 3.07
C GLY A 441 16.02 -6.02 2.36
N THR A 442 15.98 -5.92 1.03
CA THR A 442 16.71 -4.91 0.24
C THR A 442 15.90 -3.64 -0.03
N ASP A 443 14.58 -3.66 0.18
CA ASP A 443 13.73 -2.48 -0.01
C ASP A 443 14.05 -1.41 1.06
N ALA A 444 14.46 -0.22 0.63
CA ALA A 444 14.80 0.89 1.51
C ALA A 444 13.64 1.30 2.42
N ARG A 445 12.38 1.13 1.98
CA ARG A 445 11.20 1.48 2.80
C ARG A 445 11.04 0.59 4.02
N TRP A 446 11.48 -0.67 3.94
CA TRP A 446 11.52 -1.55 5.11
C TRP A 446 12.62 -1.18 6.09
N HIS A 447 13.73 -0.61 5.61
CA HIS A 447 14.76 -0.05 6.47
C HIS A 447 14.27 1.19 7.21
N ASP A 448 13.63 2.11 6.49
CA ASP A 448 13.03 3.31 7.08
C ASP A 448 11.96 2.94 8.13
N PHE A 449 11.11 1.97 7.80
CA PHE A 449 10.12 1.44 8.75
C PHE A 449 10.77 0.81 9.98
N ALA A 450 11.81 -0.01 9.79
CA ALA A 450 12.54 -0.63 10.90
C ALA A 450 13.25 0.41 11.79
N LEU A 451 13.74 1.50 11.17
CA LEU A 451 14.31 2.64 11.89
C LEU A 451 13.25 3.32 12.75
N ASP A 452 12.11 3.69 12.18
CA ASP A 452 11.02 4.34 12.90
C ASP A 452 10.48 3.47 14.04
N VAL A 453 10.35 2.16 13.82
CA VAL A 453 9.95 1.19 14.86
C VAL A 453 10.99 1.14 15.97
N SER A 454 12.29 1.10 15.65
CA SER A 454 13.35 1.04 16.67
C SER A 454 13.40 2.32 17.51
N VAL A 455 13.25 3.50 16.90
CA VAL A 455 13.15 4.79 17.60
C VAL A 455 11.96 4.80 18.57
N LEU A 456 10.79 4.37 18.10
CA LEU A 456 9.58 4.37 18.92
C LEU A 456 9.64 3.32 20.04
N TYR A 457 10.14 2.12 19.74
CA TYR A 457 10.35 1.06 20.72
C TYR A 457 11.30 1.52 21.84
N ASN A 458 12.43 2.14 21.49
CA ASN A 458 13.39 2.63 22.48
C ASN A 458 12.80 3.74 23.35
N ARG A 459 11.90 4.56 22.81
CA ARG A 459 11.15 5.58 23.58
C ARG A 459 10.27 4.95 24.68
N PHE A 460 9.78 3.72 24.50
CA PHE A 460 9.00 3.00 25.52
C PHE A 460 9.85 2.40 26.65
N LEU A 461 11.15 2.16 26.42
CA LEU A 461 12.02 1.45 27.37
C LEU A 461 13.07 2.34 28.03
N GLN A 462 13.64 3.27 27.29
CA GLN A 462 14.78 4.05 27.75
C GLN A 462 14.39 5.40 28.28
N SER A 463 15.18 5.87 29.24
CA SER A 463 15.25 7.30 29.49
C SER A 463 16.09 7.96 28.39
N VAL A 464 15.45 8.50 27.35
CA VAL A 464 16.19 9.13 26.24
C VAL A 464 16.92 10.37 26.76
N VAL A 465 18.23 10.44 26.52
CA VAL A 465 19.02 11.66 26.71
C VAL A 465 18.80 12.54 25.49
N VAL A 466 18.02 13.61 25.66
CA VAL A 466 17.93 14.66 24.64
C VAL A 466 19.07 15.64 24.88
N VAL A 467 20.05 15.68 23.97
CA VAL A 467 21.06 16.73 23.93
C VAL A 467 20.51 17.88 23.08
N CYS A 468 20.36 19.06 23.68
CA CYS A 468 19.92 20.23 22.96
C CYS A 468 21.04 20.71 22.03
N TRP A 469 20.84 20.69 20.70
CA TRP A 469 21.87 21.10 19.72
C TRP A 469 22.32 22.57 19.86
N VAL A 470 21.56 23.37 20.60
CA VAL A 470 21.84 24.78 20.88
C VAL A 470 22.68 24.97 22.15
N ASP A 471 22.69 23.97 23.05
CA ASP A 471 23.47 23.98 24.30
C ASP A 471 23.81 22.53 24.73
N PRO A 472 25.05 22.06 24.44
CA PRO A 472 25.52 20.72 24.79
C PRO A 472 25.55 20.42 26.30
N THR A 473 25.38 21.42 27.17
CA THR A 473 25.37 21.23 28.63
C THR A 473 23.99 20.93 29.20
N ASN A 474 22.93 21.08 28.39
CA ASN A 474 21.55 20.91 28.80
C ASN A 474 21.05 19.50 28.44
N VAL A 475 21.48 18.52 29.24
CA VAL A 475 21.06 17.11 29.13
C VAL A 475 19.77 16.90 29.91
N ARG A 476 18.65 16.63 29.23
CA ARG A 476 17.42 16.13 29.88
C ARG A 476 17.36 14.62 29.80
N LEU A 477 17.34 13.97 30.96
CA LEU A 477 16.89 12.58 31.11
C LEU A 477 15.36 12.57 30.98
N CYS A 478 14.84 12.25 29.79
CA CYS A 478 13.41 11.96 29.64
C CYS A 478 13.14 10.60 30.29
N ARG A 479 12.06 10.43 31.07
CA ARG A 479 11.67 9.10 31.59
C ARG A 479 11.06 8.25 30.45
N PRO A 480 11.01 6.91 30.55
CA PRO A 480 10.26 6.09 29.61
C PRO A 480 8.82 6.60 29.49
N VAL A 481 8.32 6.69 28.27
CA VAL A 481 6.98 7.22 27.99
C VAL A 481 6.00 6.05 27.89
N ALA A 482 4.85 6.15 28.57
CA ALA A 482 3.82 5.12 28.48
C ALA A 482 3.29 5.03 27.03
N VAL A 483 2.97 3.81 26.58
CA VAL A 483 2.51 3.59 25.21
C VAL A 483 1.22 4.35 24.91
N LEU A 484 0.35 4.53 25.91
CA LEU A 484 -0.89 5.28 25.77
C LEU A 484 -0.66 6.79 25.59
N ASP A 485 0.37 7.35 26.23
CA ASP A 485 0.74 8.76 26.04
C ASP A 485 1.26 9.01 24.63
N VAL A 486 2.09 8.09 24.13
CA VAL A 486 2.55 8.12 22.74
C VAL A 486 1.40 7.95 21.75
N LEU A 487 0.42 7.09 22.04
CA LEU A 487 -0.80 6.98 21.24
C LEU A 487 -1.54 8.32 21.19
N TYR A 488 -1.73 8.98 22.34
CA TYR A 488 -2.36 10.29 22.40
C TYR A 488 -1.59 11.29 21.56
N GLU A 489 -0.26 11.30 21.59
CA GLU A 489 0.56 12.17 20.75
C GLU A 489 0.42 11.87 19.26
N ILE A 490 0.44 10.59 18.85
CA ILE A 490 0.30 10.20 17.44
C ILE A 490 -1.08 10.58 16.92
N VAL A 491 -2.13 10.30 17.68
CA VAL A 491 -3.50 10.66 17.33
C VAL A 491 -3.68 12.17 17.36
N HIS A 492 -3.17 12.88 18.37
CA HIS A 492 -3.24 14.34 18.44
C HIS A 492 -2.46 14.99 17.29
N THR A 493 -1.23 14.57 17.00
CA THR A 493 -0.44 15.11 15.88
C THR A 493 -1.13 14.87 14.52
N SER A 494 -1.87 13.77 14.39
CA SER A 494 -2.59 13.46 13.15
C SER A 494 -3.96 14.14 13.02
N THR A 495 -4.57 14.56 14.14
CA THR A 495 -5.94 15.11 14.20
C THR A 495 -6.02 16.57 14.66
N ALA A 496 -4.98 17.12 15.28
CA ALA A 496 -4.94 18.49 15.74
C ALA A 496 -4.54 19.45 14.64
N ALA A 497 -5.16 20.62 14.64
CA ALA A 497 -4.75 21.72 13.79
C ALA A 497 -3.35 22.19 14.20
N LEU A 498 -2.56 22.61 13.22
CA LEU A 498 -1.26 23.21 13.42
C LEU A 498 -1.42 24.49 14.22
N ALA A 499 -0.65 24.59 15.32
CA ALA A 499 -0.86 25.57 16.37
C ALA A 499 -0.43 27.00 16.00
N SER A 500 0.38 27.18 14.95
CA SER A 500 0.92 28.47 14.55
C SER A 500 1.24 28.55 13.06
N GLU A 501 1.43 29.76 12.53
CA GLU A 501 1.92 29.98 11.17
C GLU A 501 3.32 29.38 10.94
N ASP A 502 4.20 29.37 11.95
CA ASP A 502 5.51 28.71 11.86
C ASP A 502 5.37 27.19 11.72
N ALA A 503 4.44 26.57 12.47
CA ALA A 503 4.15 25.14 12.34
C ALA A 503 3.56 24.81 10.97
N ILE A 504 2.73 25.70 10.41
CA ILE A 504 2.22 25.60 9.04
C ILE A 504 3.37 25.70 8.04
N ALA A 505 4.24 26.70 8.16
CA ALA A 505 5.37 26.89 7.26
C ALA A 505 6.31 25.67 7.26
N ALA A 506 6.68 25.17 8.44
CA ALA A 506 7.49 23.97 8.59
C ALA A 506 6.81 22.73 8.01
N CYS A 507 5.49 22.58 8.22
CA CYS A 507 4.74 21.46 7.67
C CYS A 507 4.68 21.52 6.14
N VAL A 508 4.33 22.67 5.55
CA VAL A 508 4.31 22.87 4.09
C VAL A 508 5.70 22.59 3.50
N ALA A 509 6.76 23.18 4.05
CA ALA A 509 8.13 22.96 3.58
C ALA A 509 8.52 21.47 3.62
N SER A 510 8.22 20.78 4.73
CA SER A 510 8.48 19.35 4.86
C SER A 510 7.68 18.51 3.87
N ARG A 511 6.37 18.78 3.71
CA ARG A 511 5.51 18.03 2.77
C ARG A 511 5.94 18.26 1.33
N VAL A 512 6.20 19.51 0.95
CA VAL A 512 6.65 19.85 -0.40
C VAL A 512 8.04 19.28 -0.68
N ALA A 513 8.97 19.22 0.28
CA ALA A 513 10.29 18.62 0.06
C ALA A 513 10.23 17.10 -0.16
N ASN A 514 9.35 16.40 0.57
CA ASN A 514 9.35 14.94 0.61
C ASN A 514 8.34 14.25 -0.32
N THR A 515 7.43 14.99 -0.94
CA THR A 515 6.41 14.41 -1.81
C THR A 515 7.00 14.01 -3.17
N TRP A 516 6.82 12.75 -3.55
CA TRP A 516 7.20 12.24 -4.86
C TRP A 516 6.27 12.79 -5.95
N VAL A 517 6.87 13.21 -7.06
CA VAL A 517 6.21 13.91 -8.15
C VAL A 517 5.93 13.00 -9.33
N VAL A 518 4.79 13.22 -9.97
CA VAL A 518 4.55 12.74 -11.35
C VAL A 518 4.95 13.86 -12.30
N ASP A 519 6.02 13.65 -13.08
CA ASP A 519 6.40 14.61 -14.12
C ASP A 519 5.59 14.33 -15.38
N VAL A 520 4.44 15.00 -15.46
CA VAL A 520 3.42 14.74 -16.49
C VAL A 520 3.86 15.07 -17.90
N HIS A 521 5.05 15.65 -18.14
CA HIS A 521 5.57 15.87 -19.49
C HIS A 521 7.08 16.13 -19.55
N THR A 522 7.80 15.30 -20.29
CA THR A 522 9.24 15.41 -20.55
C THR A 522 9.59 15.02 -21.99
N HIS A 523 10.84 15.27 -22.38
CA HIS A 523 11.48 14.80 -23.61
C HIS A 523 12.61 13.79 -23.30
N LEU A 524 12.49 13.09 -22.16
CA LEU A 524 13.47 12.09 -21.74
C LEU A 524 13.18 10.74 -22.38
N PHE A 525 14.21 9.91 -22.49
CA PHE A 525 14.15 8.52 -22.89
C PHE A 525 14.94 7.66 -21.90
N PRO A 526 14.59 6.38 -21.73
CA PRO A 526 15.31 5.50 -20.82
C PRO A 526 16.71 5.16 -21.37
N PRO A 527 17.63 4.66 -20.52
CA PRO A 527 18.99 4.31 -20.93
C PRO A 527 19.09 3.33 -22.11
N SER A 528 18.08 2.49 -22.30
CA SER A 528 18.04 1.52 -23.40
C SER A 528 17.80 2.14 -24.78
N HIS A 529 17.51 3.43 -24.85
CA HIS A 529 17.31 4.17 -26.11
C HIS A 529 18.56 4.95 -26.54
N ASP A 530 19.73 4.57 -26.02
CA ASP A 530 21.07 5.04 -26.40
C ASP A 530 21.16 6.57 -26.61
N SER A 531 21.33 7.01 -27.85
CA SER A 531 21.53 8.42 -28.23
C SER A 531 20.34 9.33 -27.93
N LEU A 532 19.14 8.76 -27.75
CA LEU A 532 17.94 9.52 -27.37
C LEU A 532 17.94 9.92 -25.90
N MET A 533 18.70 9.21 -25.04
CA MET A 533 18.88 9.59 -23.65
C MET A 533 19.99 10.65 -23.52
N LEU A 534 19.60 11.91 -23.46
CA LEU A 534 20.56 12.99 -23.17
C LEU A 534 20.77 13.13 -21.66
N TRP A 535 22.02 13.11 -21.23
CA TRP A 535 22.40 13.31 -19.82
C TRP A 535 23.85 13.81 -19.71
N GLY A 536 24.21 14.31 -18.53
CA GLY A 536 25.55 14.76 -18.21
C GLY A 536 25.82 16.24 -18.49
N ILE A 537 26.98 16.72 -18.02
CA ILE A 537 27.32 18.14 -17.99
C ILE A 537 27.38 18.79 -19.39
N ASP A 538 27.90 18.10 -20.41
CA ASP A 538 28.00 18.65 -21.76
C ASP A 538 26.61 18.81 -22.39
N ALA A 539 25.70 17.84 -22.16
CA ALA A 539 24.31 17.94 -22.60
C ALA A 539 23.56 19.08 -21.86
N LEU A 540 23.81 19.24 -20.56
CA LEU A 540 23.28 20.37 -19.79
C LEU A 540 23.73 21.72 -20.36
N LEU A 541 25.03 21.89 -20.62
CA LEU A 541 25.61 23.14 -21.11
C LEU A 541 25.24 23.44 -22.56
N THR A 542 24.95 22.42 -23.37
CA THR A 542 24.49 22.58 -24.76
C THR A 542 22.96 22.55 -24.90
N TYR A 543 22.24 22.60 -23.77
CA TYR A 543 20.80 22.79 -23.80
C TYR A 543 20.44 24.11 -24.51
N HIS A 544 19.44 24.03 -25.39
CA HIS A 544 19.10 25.13 -26.31
C HIS A 544 18.82 26.50 -25.65
N TYR A 545 18.46 26.55 -24.36
CA TYR A 545 18.32 27.83 -23.64
C TYR A 545 19.69 28.50 -23.43
N LEU A 546 20.70 27.73 -23.02
CA LEU A 546 22.06 28.22 -22.83
C LEU A 546 22.73 28.52 -24.16
N VAL A 547 22.41 27.75 -25.21
CA VAL A 547 22.86 28.05 -26.58
C VAL A 547 22.30 29.40 -27.05
N ALA A 548 21.00 29.68 -26.81
CA ALA A 548 20.40 30.97 -27.13
C ALA A 548 21.07 32.12 -26.37
N GLU A 549 21.29 31.95 -25.06
CA GLU A 549 21.94 32.94 -24.20
C GLU A 549 23.39 33.22 -24.62
N TYR A 550 24.15 32.16 -24.92
CA TYR A 550 25.51 32.26 -25.45
C TYR A 550 25.55 33.02 -26.77
N LEU A 551 24.77 32.59 -27.77
CA LEU A 551 24.78 33.18 -29.10
C LEU A 551 24.26 34.63 -29.14
N THR A 552 23.48 35.05 -28.14
CA THR A 552 23.05 36.45 -27.99
C THR A 552 24.23 37.39 -27.71
N THR A 553 25.29 36.88 -27.08
CA THR A 553 26.42 37.70 -26.62
C THR A 553 27.76 37.33 -27.24
N SER A 554 27.81 36.24 -28.00
CA SER A 554 29.00 35.74 -28.66
C SER A 554 29.26 36.45 -29.99
N ALA A 555 30.54 36.58 -30.36
CA ALA A 555 30.94 36.98 -31.72
C ALA A 555 30.86 35.81 -32.73
N VAL A 556 30.63 34.59 -32.25
CA VAL A 556 30.54 33.37 -33.06
C VAL A 556 29.18 33.31 -33.75
N SER A 557 29.16 33.06 -35.05
CA SER A 557 27.91 32.88 -35.78
C SER A 557 27.24 31.55 -35.38
N PRO A 558 25.90 31.47 -35.39
CA PRO A 558 25.20 30.21 -35.13
C PRO A 558 25.68 29.07 -36.03
N GLU A 559 25.95 29.36 -37.31
CA GLU A 559 26.42 28.37 -38.28
C GLU A 559 27.76 27.76 -37.86
N LEU A 560 28.71 28.60 -37.42
CA LEU A 560 30.02 28.14 -36.95
C LEU A 560 29.89 27.36 -35.64
N PHE A 561 29.10 27.85 -34.68
CA PHE A 561 28.87 27.15 -33.41
C PHE A 561 28.38 25.72 -33.62
N PHE A 562 27.42 25.52 -34.54
CA PHE A 562 26.86 24.21 -34.83
C PHE A 562 27.78 23.27 -35.64
N THR A 563 28.97 23.72 -36.07
CA THR A 563 30.03 22.84 -36.61
C THR A 563 30.92 22.24 -35.54
N TRP A 564 30.88 22.77 -34.31
CA TRP A 564 31.72 22.30 -33.22
C TRP A 564 31.20 21.00 -32.62
N SER A 565 32.10 20.22 -31.99
CA SER A 565 31.71 19.09 -31.16
C SER A 565 30.94 19.56 -29.92
N THR A 566 30.12 18.69 -29.34
CA THR A 566 29.33 19.00 -28.13
C THR A 566 30.23 19.49 -26.98
N SER A 567 31.40 18.89 -26.77
CA SER A 567 32.32 19.34 -25.71
C SER A 567 32.91 20.73 -25.99
N ALA A 568 33.22 21.06 -27.25
CA ALA A 568 33.69 22.39 -27.62
C ALA A 568 32.57 23.45 -27.49
N GLN A 569 31.33 23.09 -27.80
CA GLN A 569 30.16 23.95 -27.52
C GLN A 569 29.99 24.15 -26.02
N ALA A 570 30.07 23.09 -25.21
CA ALA A 570 29.97 23.15 -23.76
C ALA A 570 31.07 24.00 -23.13
N ASP A 571 32.32 23.89 -23.62
CA ASP A 571 33.44 24.72 -23.17
C ASP A 571 33.18 26.21 -23.45
N ALA A 572 32.71 26.53 -24.66
CA ALA A 572 32.40 27.90 -25.05
C ALA A 572 31.26 28.49 -24.21
N VAL A 573 30.20 27.72 -23.96
CA VAL A 573 29.08 28.13 -23.10
C VAL A 573 29.54 28.30 -21.66
N TRP A 574 30.30 27.34 -21.11
CA TRP A 574 30.81 27.40 -19.74
C TRP A 574 31.66 28.65 -19.51
N THR A 575 32.64 28.89 -20.37
CA THR A 575 33.50 30.07 -20.28
C THR A 575 32.67 31.35 -20.36
N ALA A 576 31.81 31.49 -21.37
CA ALA A 576 31.11 32.74 -21.61
C ALA A 576 29.98 33.06 -20.60
N LEU A 577 29.32 32.05 -20.03
CA LEU A 577 28.14 32.24 -19.17
C LEU A 577 28.40 31.99 -17.68
N PHE A 578 29.44 31.23 -17.32
CA PHE A 578 29.75 30.87 -15.93
C PHE A 578 31.09 31.44 -15.44
N VAL A 579 32.05 31.69 -16.34
CA VAL A 579 33.37 32.22 -15.99
C VAL A 579 33.44 33.72 -16.23
N ASP A 580 33.21 34.15 -17.46
CA ASP A 580 33.31 35.54 -17.91
C ASP A 580 32.14 36.40 -17.42
N ARG A 581 31.03 35.74 -17.08
CA ARG A 581 29.81 36.35 -16.53
C ARG A 581 29.35 35.59 -15.31
N SER A 582 28.65 36.29 -14.43
CA SER A 582 27.95 35.62 -13.34
C SER A 582 26.75 34.84 -13.91
N PRO A 583 26.59 33.56 -13.55
CA PRO A 583 25.54 32.68 -14.08
C PRO A 583 24.17 32.99 -13.45
N LEU A 584 23.61 34.16 -13.76
CA LEU A 584 22.39 34.68 -13.11
C LEU A 584 21.08 34.16 -13.73
N SER A 585 21.11 33.71 -14.99
CA SER A 585 19.89 33.23 -15.66
C SER A 585 19.38 31.94 -15.02
N GLU A 586 18.07 31.70 -15.10
CA GLU A 586 17.43 30.48 -14.58
C GLU A 586 18.07 29.20 -15.14
N ALA A 587 18.42 29.20 -16.43
CA ALA A 587 19.08 28.06 -17.07
C ALA A 587 20.49 27.83 -16.52
N CYS A 588 21.27 28.89 -16.27
CA CYS A 588 22.61 28.77 -15.68
C CYS A 588 22.54 28.34 -14.21
N GLN A 589 21.66 28.95 -13.42
CA GLN A 589 21.38 28.54 -12.03
C GLN A 589 20.95 27.07 -11.96
N GLY A 590 20.19 26.59 -12.94
CA GLY A 590 19.80 25.19 -13.03
C GLY A 590 20.99 24.22 -13.10
N VAL A 591 22.03 24.56 -13.87
CA VAL A 591 23.27 23.76 -13.91
C VAL A 591 23.96 23.74 -12.54
N ILE A 592 24.04 24.90 -11.88
CA ILE A 592 24.65 25.04 -10.55
C ILE A 592 23.92 24.20 -9.50
N THR A 593 22.60 24.32 -9.45
CA THR A 593 21.74 23.56 -8.53
C THR A 593 21.89 22.06 -8.75
N SER A 594 21.92 21.62 -10.02
CA SER A 594 22.10 20.20 -10.35
C SER A 594 23.45 19.68 -9.84
N LEU A 595 24.55 20.40 -10.11
CA LEU A 595 25.88 20.01 -9.63
C LEU A 595 25.99 20.04 -8.10
N HIS A 596 25.36 21.02 -7.45
CA HIS A 596 25.32 21.10 -5.99
C HIS A 596 24.61 19.89 -5.37
N ALA A 597 23.42 19.56 -5.87
CA ALA A 597 22.62 18.44 -5.41
C ALA A 597 23.29 17.07 -5.65
N LEU A 598 24.15 16.97 -6.66
CA LEU A 598 24.98 15.80 -6.95
C LEU A 598 26.27 15.73 -6.10
N GLY A 599 26.48 16.66 -5.17
CA GLY A 599 27.66 16.68 -4.29
C GLY A 599 28.93 17.29 -4.90
N LEU A 600 28.82 17.96 -6.05
CA LEU A 600 29.95 18.49 -6.82
C LEU A 600 30.29 19.95 -6.50
N SER A 601 29.75 20.49 -5.39
CA SER A 601 29.95 21.88 -4.95
C SER A 601 31.41 22.31 -4.87
N HIS A 602 32.29 21.40 -4.45
CA HIS A 602 33.72 21.67 -4.34
C HIS A 602 34.39 21.84 -5.72
N LEU A 603 33.93 21.12 -6.75
CA LEU A 603 34.41 21.29 -8.13
C LEU A 603 33.86 22.57 -8.75
N LEU A 604 32.57 22.85 -8.50
CA LEU A 604 31.88 24.06 -8.94
C LEU A 604 32.54 25.33 -8.40
N ALA A 605 32.93 25.35 -7.11
CA ALA A 605 33.62 26.47 -6.48
C ALA A 605 34.97 26.79 -7.17
N ARG A 606 35.64 25.77 -7.74
CA ARG A 606 36.88 25.92 -8.51
C ARG A 606 36.65 26.12 -10.01
N ARG A 607 35.38 26.09 -10.45
CA ARG A 607 34.97 26.11 -11.87
C ARG A 607 35.64 25.02 -12.72
N ASP A 608 35.86 23.86 -12.12
CA ASP A 608 36.65 22.75 -12.66
C ASP A 608 35.82 21.81 -13.55
N LEU A 609 35.47 22.28 -14.76
CA LEU A 609 34.70 21.53 -15.74
C LEU A 609 35.34 20.17 -16.12
N PRO A 610 36.68 20.03 -16.29
CA PRO A 610 37.30 18.74 -16.56
C PRO A 610 37.02 17.68 -15.47
N SER A 611 37.15 18.05 -14.19
CA SER A 611 36.85 17.12 -13.10
C SER A 611 35.35 16.79 -13.01
N ILE A 612 34.47 17.75 -13.32
CA ILE A 612 33.02 17.50 -13.39
C ILE A 612 32.71 16.48 -14.49
N ARG A 613 33.31 16.62 -15.68
CA ARG A 613 33.18 15.63 -16.77
C ARG A 613 33.67 14.25 -16.35
N ALA A 614 34.81 14.18 -15.66
CA ALA A 614 35.36 12.92 -15.16
C ALA A 614 34.40 12.22 -14.17
N TRP A 615 33.72 13.00 -13.31
CA TRP A 615 32.71 12.45 -12.41
C TRP A 615 31.51 11.87 -13.18
N PHE A 616 30.99 12.59 -14.18
CA PHE A 616 29.90 12.11 -15.03
C PHE A 616 30.27 10.85 -15.81
N ALA A 617 31.49 10.80 -16.36
CA ALA A 617 31.99 9.65 -17.10
C ALA A 617 32.13 8.38 -16.24
N ALA A 618 32.20 8.52 -14.91
CA ALA A 618 32.27 7.40 -13.98
C ALA A 618 30.90 6.80 -13.61
N GLN A 619 29.79 7.39 -14.04
CA GLN A 619 28.44 6.92 -13.69
C GLN A 619 27.95 5.84 -14.66
N THR A 620 27.19 4.87 -14.14
CA THR A 620 26.39 3.94 -14.96
C THR A 620 25.05 4.58 -15.32
N PRO A 621 24.61 4.58 -16.60
CA PRO A 621 23.36 5.27 -17.00
C PRO A 621 22.12 4.88 -16.19
N SER A 622 21.89 3.59 -15.93
CA SER A 622 20.73 3.11 -15.16
C SER A 622 20.80 3.55 -13.69
N GLU A 623 21.95 3.40 -13.04
CA GLU A 623 22.16 3.85 -11.67
C GLU A 623 22.04 5.39 -11.57
N TYR A 624 22.44 6.10 -12.61
CA TYR A 624 22.33 7.55 -12.68
C TYR A 624 20.88 8.02 -12.81
N VAL A 625 20.04 7.31 -13.58
CA VAL A 625 18.59 7.55 -13.60
C VAL A 625 18.00 7.41 -12.20
N ASP A 626 18.31 6.32 -11.50
CA ASP A 626 17.81 6.09 -10.14
C ASP A 626 18.26 7.18 -9.16
N LEU A 627 19.52 7.60 -9.25
CA LEU A 627 20.05 8.71 -8.48
C LEU A 627 19.29 10.02 -8.76
N VAL A 628 19.12 10.38 -10.03
CA VAL A 628 18.42 11.61 -10.43
C VAL A 628 16.96 11.59 -9.97
N PHE A 629 16.26 10.47 -10.18
CA PHE A 629 14.87 10.31 -9.75
C PHE A 629 14.75 10.41 -8.23
N HIS A 630 15.68 9.82 -7.48
CA HIS A 630 15.70 9.91 -6.02
C HIS A 630 15.95 11.34 -5.53
N VAL A 631 16.98 12.00 -6.06
CA VAL A 631 17.38 13.37 -5.67
C VAL A 631 16.29 14.39 -6.02
N ALA A 632 15.64 14.24 -7.17
CA ALA A 632 14.54 15.10 -7.61
C ALA A 632 13.17 14.71 -7.03
N LYS A 633 13.08 13.54 -6.34
CA LYS A 633 11.85 12.92 -5.84
C LYS A 633 10.81 12.72 -6.95
N ILE A 634 11.19 12.00 -8.00
CA ILE A 634 10.37 11.70 -9.18
C ILE A 634 9.85 10.27 -9.09
N ARG A 635 8.54 10.12 -9.08
CA ARG A 635 7.85 8.82 -9.11
C ARG A 635 8.01 8.18 -10.48
N TYR A 636 7.62 8.92 -11.51
CA TYR A 636 7.81 8.56 -12.92
C TYR A 636 7.70 9.81 -13.80
N VAL A 637 8.19 9.70 -15.03
CA VAL A 637 8.12 10.73 -16.06
C VAL A 637 7.25 10.27 -17.23
N LEU A 638 6.56 11.20 -17.87
CA LEU A 638 5.95 10.96 -19.18
C LEU A 638 6.91 11.40 -20.27
N MET A 639 7.25 10.46 -21.14
CA MET A 639 8.03 10.73 -22.34
C MET A 639 7.19 11.43 -23.41
N THR A 640 7.84 11.88 -24.48
CA THR A 640 7.18 12.41 -25.67
C THR A 640 7.58 11.56 -26.85
N ASN A 641 6.71 10.61 -27.23
CA ASN A 641 7.04 9.57 -28.22
C ASN A 641 6.48 9.91 -29.59
N ILE A 642 7.34 9.98 -30.60
CA ILE A 642 7.02 10.43 -31.94
C ILE A 642 7.15 9.25 -32.91
N PRO A 643 6.05 8.54 -33.22
CA PRO A 643 6.11 7.37 -34.11
C PRO A 643 6.49 7.72 -35.55
N PHE A 644 6.38 9.01 -35.91
CA PHE A 644 6.72 9.54 -37.22
C PHE A 644 8.23 9.76 -37.42
N GLU A 645 9.04 9.65 -36.35
CA GLU A 645 10.49 9.79 -36.41
C GLU A 645 11.15 8.39 -36.49
N PRO A 646 11.79 8.02 -37.61
CA PRO A 646 12.36 6.68 -37.79
C PRO A 646 13.41 6.31 -36.73
N GLU A 647 14.21 7.29 -36.28
CA GLU A 647 15.25 7.08 -35.25
C GLU A 647 14.65 6.67 -33.91
N GLU A 648 13.47 7.17 -33.55
CA GLU A 648 12.77 6.75 -32.34
C GLU A 648 11.99 5.45 -32.58
N ALA A 649 11.26 5.38 -33.69
CA ALA A 649 10.36 4.27 -34.00
C ALA A 649 11.03 2.89 -33.97
N GLN A 650 12.31 2.81 -34.35
CA GLN A 650 13.07 1.55 -34.35
C GLN A 650 13.14 0.89 -32.96
N TYR A 651 13.25 1.66 -31.87
CA TYR A 651 13.37 1.11 -30.50
C TYR A 651 12.07 0.45 -30.06
N TRP A 652 10.94 1.06 -30.41
CA TRP A 652 9.60 0.55 -30.11
C TRP A 652 9.25 -0.70 -30.93
N LEU A 653 9.60 -0.71 -32.21
CA LEU A 653 9.39 -1.87 -33.09
C LEU A 653 10.26 -3.06 -32.67
N ALA A 654 11.47 -2.79 -32.17
CA ALA A 654 12.35 -3.82 -31.61
C ALA A 654 11.91 -4.33 -30.24
N LYS A 655 10.90 -3.69 -29.61
CA LYS A 655 10.47 -3.97 -28.23
C LYS A 655 11.62 -3.87 -27.23
N THR A 656 12.46 -2.86 -27.39
CA THR A 656 13.63 -2.64 -26.52
C THR A 656 13.18 -2.52 -25.06
N PRO A 657 13.67 -3.37 -24.14
CA PRO A 657 13.26 -3.34 -22.74
C PRO A 657 13.62 -2.02 -22.05
N TYR A 658 12.75 -1.54 -21.17
CA TYR A 658 13.00 -0.39 -20.31
C TYR A 658 12.15 -0.49 -19.04
N ASN A 659 12.46 0.34 -18.03
CA ASN A 659 11.67 0.43 -16.81
C ASN A 659 10.39 1.25 -17.06
N ASP A 660 9.30 0.57 -17.36
CA ASP A 660 7.99 1.17 -17.62
C ASP A 660 7.34 1.74 -16.35
N ALA A 661 7.81 1.38 -15.16
CA ALA A 661 7.37 2.01 -13.91
C ALA A 661 7.94 3.43 -13.76
N GLN A 662 9.13 3.71 -14.32
CA GLN A 662 9.78 5.03 -14.29
C GLN A 662 9.50 5.88 -15.53
N PHE A 663 9.36 5.26 -16.71
CA PHE A 663 9.14 5.96 -17.97
C PHE A 663 7.78 5.54 -18.55
N LYS A 664 6.82 6.46 -18.58
CA LYS A 664 5.52 6.24 -19.21
C LYS A 664 5.50 6.89 -20.59
N THR A 665 4.78 6.29 -21.53
CA THR A 665 4.72 6.76 -22.91
C THR A 665 3.60 7.78 -23.13
N ALA A 666 3.82 8.70 -24.07
CA ALA A 666 2.77 9.56 -24.59
C ALA A 666 2.93 9.75 -26.10
N LEU A 667 1.83 9.61 -26.84
CA LEU A 667 1.85 9.56 -28.29
C LEU A 667 1.75 10.97 -28.88
N ARG A 668 2.88 11.51 -29.35
CA ARG A 668 2.97 12.83 -29.98
C ARG A 668 2.48 12.80 -31.44
N VAL A 669 1.57 13.71 -31.75
CA VAL A 669 0.80 13.78 -33.02
C VAL A 669 0.76 15.19 -33.62
N ASP A 670 1.78 16.01 -33.39
CA ASP A 670 1.90 17.37 -33.94
C ASP A 670 1.66 17.39 -35.47
N GLN A 671 2.19 16.40 -36.19
CA GLN A 671 2.07 16.24 -37.64
C GLN A 671 0.61 16.25 -38.12
N LEU A 672 -0.32 15.70 -37.32
CA LEU A 672 -1.74 15.66 -37.68
C LEU A 672 -2.33 17.06 -37.65
N LEU A 673 -2.09 17.84 -36.59
CA LEU A 673 -2.63 19.21 -36.50
C LEU A 673 -2.03 20.13 -37.55
N LEU A 674 -0.78 19.90 -37.93
CA LEU A 674 -0.08 20.65 -38.97
C LEU A 674 -0.54 20.30 -40.39
N GLY A 675 -1.15 19.12 -40.60
CA GLY A 675 -1.38 18.62 -41.97
C GLY A 675 -0.06 18.26 -42.67
N ASP A 676 0.94 17.81 -41.91
CA ASP A 676 2.30 17.59 -42.41
C ASP A 676 2.42 16.25 -43.16
N TRP A 677 1.96 16.24 -44.41
CA TRP A 677 2.07 15.07 -45.28
C TRP A 677 3.50 14.69 -45.67
N THR A 678 4.47 15.57 -45.44
CA THR A 678 5.89 15.24 -45.67
C THR A 678 6.40 14.25 -44.63
N SER A 679 5.87 14.30 -43.41
CA SER A 679 6.13 13.31 -42.36
C SER A 679 5.12 12.16 -42.38
N LEU A 680 3.82 12.46 -42.58
CA LEU A 680 2.75 11.45 -42.52
C LEU A 680 2.83 10.44 -43.66
N GLY A 681 3.03 10.89 -44.90
CA GLY A 681 3.04 10.01 -46.08
C GLY A 681 4.05 8.86 -45.93
N PRO A 682 5.36 9.17 -45.72
CA PRO A 682 6.38 8.14 -45.52
C PRO A 682 6.06 7.20 -44.36
N ALA A 683 5.54 7.72 -43.24
CA ALA A 683 5.16 6.90 -42.09
C ALA A 683 4.05 5.90 -42.42
N LEU A 684 3.02 6.32 -43.17
CA LEU A 684 1.94 5.43 -43.61
C LEU A 684 2.44 4.40 -44.64
N ASP A 685 3.36 4.79 -45.52
CA ASP A 685 3.95 3.91 -46.54
C ASP A 685 4.70 2.73 -45.91
N THR A 686 5.40 2.93 -44.77
CA THR A 686 6.08 1.83 -44.05
C THR A 686 5.15 0.69 -43.64
N ARG A 687 3.83 0.95 -43.56
CA ARG A 687 2.80 -0.03 -43.20
C ARG A 687 1.82 -0.33 -44.33
N ALA A 688 2.11 0.13 -45.55
CA ALA A 688 1.25 0.01 -46.73
C ALA A 688 -0.19 0.56 -46.49
N LEU A 689 -0.31 1.66 -45.74
CA LEU A 689 -1.59 2.29 -45.40
C LEU A 689 -1.94 3.40 -46.41
N PRO A 690 -3.23 3.60 -46.74
CA PRO A 690 -3.64 4.64 -47.68
C PRO A 690 -3.51 6.04 -47.08
N HIS A 691 -3.14 7.05 -47.87
CA HIS A 691 -2.99 8.45 -47.43
C HIS A 691 -4.35 9.16 -47.24
N THR A 692 -5.20 8.56 -46.40
CA THR A 692 -6.61 8.95 -46.14
C THR A 692 -6.86 9.00 -44.63
N LEU A 693 -8.04 9.46 -44.22
CA LEU A 693 -8.46 9.46 -42.80
C LEU A 693 -8.39 8.05 -42.18
N ASP A 694 -8.77 7.01 -42.94
CA ASP A 694 -8.75 5.63 -42.46
C ASP A 694 -7.32 5.11 -42.27
N GLY A 695 -6.41 5.40 -43.20
CA GLY A 695 -5.01 5.00 -43.04
C GLY A 695 -4.33 5.67 -41.83
N ILE A 696 -4.63 6.94 -41.56
CA ILE A 696 -4.16 7.62 -40.34
C ILE A 696 -4.74 6.95 -39.08
N ARG A 697 -6.04 6.62 -39.09
CA ARG A 697 -6.69 5.93 -37.97
C ARG A 697 -6.02 4.58 -37.69
N GLN A 698 -5.79 3.77 -38.72
CA GLN A 698 -5.12 2.48 -38.60
C GLN A 698 -3.68 2.63 -38.10
N TYR A 699 -2.95 3.64 -38.59
CA TYR A 699 -1.59 3.93 -38.13
C TYR A 699 -1.55 4.27 -36.64
N LEU A 700 -2.43 5.16 -36.17
CA LEU A 700 -2.50 5.52 -34.75
C LEU A 700 -2.90 4.33 -33.88
N LEU A 701 -3.88 3.52 -34.29
CA LEU A 701 -4.28 2.33 -33.53
C LEU A 701 -3.12 1.33 -33.36
N ALA A 702 -2.32 1.12 -34.41
CA ALA A 702 -1.14 0.28 -34.32
C ALA A 702 -0.10 0.82 -33.33
N TRP A 703 0.12 2.14 -33.30
CA TRP A 703 1.06 2.76 -32.37
C TRP A 703 0.54 2.85 -30.93
N ILE A 704 -0.78 2.94 -30.74
CA ILE A 704 -1.39 2.82 -29.42
C ILE A 704 -1.16 1.42 -28.84
N GLU A 705 -1.26 0.38 -29.66
CA GLU A 705 -0.95 -0.99 -29.26
C GLU A 705 0.54 -1.18 -28.92
N ILE A 706 1.45 -0.53 -29.67
CA ILE A 706 2.89 -0.63 -29.43
C ILE A 706 3.33 0.14 -28.18
N LEU A 707 2.82 1.37 -28.00
CA LEU A 707 3.29 2.28 -26.96
C LEU A 707 2.50 2.20 -25.67
N GLU A 708 1.24 1.76 -25.72
CA GLU A 708 0.28 1.87 -24.61
C GLU A 708 0.28 3.28 -23.96
N PRO A 709 0.09 4.35 -24.75
CA PRO A 709 0.31 5.71 -24.28
C PRO A 709 -0.71 6.14 -23.22
N VAL A 710 -0.27 6.99 -22.29
CA VAL A 710 -1.15 7.57 -21.27
C VAL A 710 -2.05 8.67 -21.83
N TYR A 711 -1.59 9.39 -22.86
CA TYR A 711 -2.36 10.38 -23.61
C TYR A 711 -1.79 10.60 -25.03
N PHE A 712 -2.61 11.19 -25.91
CA PHE A 712 -2.12 11.86 -27.12
C PHE A 712 -1.53 13.22 -26.77
N MET A 713 -0.52 13.68 -27.49
CA MET A 713 0.08 15.00 -27.29
C MET A 713 0.22 15.76 -28.61
N ALA A 714 -0.14 17.03 -28.63
CA ALA A 714 0.11 17.89 -29.78
C ALA A 714 0.49 19.33 -29.36
N SER A 715 1.54 19.87 -29.97
CA SER A 715 1.76 21.31 -29.98
C SER A 715 0.79 21.96 -30.98
N VAL A 716 -0.09 22.84 -30.51
CA VAL A 716 -1.04 23.54 -31.36
C VAL A 716 -0.32 24.69 -32.08
N PRO A 717 -0.30 24.72 -33.42
CA PRO A 717 0.34 25.79 -34.18
C PRO A 717 -0.24 27.17 -33.81
N ALA A 718 0.61 28.21 -33.75
CA ALA A 718 0.15 29.56 -33.42
C ALA A 718 -0.88 30.12 -34.41
N SER A 719 -0.86 29.66 -35.67
CA SER A 719 -1.81 30.01 -36.73
C SER A 719 -3.02 29.05 -36.82
N PHE A 720 -3.13 28.07 -35.92
CA PHE A 720 -4.19 27.08 -35.98
C PHE A 720 -5.56 27.74 -35.76
N THR A 721 -6.51 27.41 -36.64
CA THR A 721 -7.90 27.86 -36.52
C THR A 721 -8.82 26.63 -36.46
N LEU A 722 -9.73 26.62 -35.50
CA LEU A 722 -10.74 25.57 -35.38
C LEU A 722 -12.00 25.98 -36.16
N ALA A 723 -12.34 25.21 -37.20
CA ALA A 723 -13.62 25.32 -37.89
C ALA A 723 -14.73 24.64 -37.06
N ASP A 724 -15.93 25.22 -37.03
CA ASP A 724 -17.02 24.71 -36.19
C ASP A 724 -17.53 23.33 -36.64
N ALA A 725 -17.49 23.04 -37.94
CA ALA A 725 -17.74 21.71 -38.50
C ALA A 725 -16.95 21.57 -39.81
N VAL A 726 -16.22 20.48 -39.96
CA VAL A 726 -15.54 20.11 -41.21
C VAL A 726 -16.29 18.91 -41.80
N PRO A 727 -16.86 19.00 -43.02
CA PRO A 727 -17.50 17.85 -43.66
C PRO A 727 -16.55 16.64 -43.72
N CYS A 728 -17.06 15.46 -43.38
CA CYS A 728 -16.31 14.23 -43.54
C CYS A 728 -16.26 13.89 -45.04
N ASP A 729 -15.06 13.88 -45.60
CA ASP A 729 -14.79 13.30 -46.91
C ASP A 729 -13.86 12.09 -46.70
N SER A 730 -14.47 10.91 -46.64
CA SER A 730 -13.75 9.64 -46.44
C SER A 730 -12.88 9.27 -47.64
N ALA A 731 -13.11 9.87 -48.82
CA ALA A 731 -12.32 9.67 -50.02
C ALA A 731 -11.18 10.70 -50.16
N ALA A 732 -11.07 11.67 -49.23
CA ALA A 732 -10.03 12.67 -49.27
C ALA A 732 -8.64 12.05 -49.19
N VAL A 733 -7.85 12.32 -50.23
CA VAL A 733 -6.41 12.05 -50.26
C VAL A 733 -5.69 13.23 -49.62
N GLN A 734 -4.80 12.93 -48.67
CA GLN A 734 -4.07 13.91 -47.88
C GLN A 734 -4.98 14.92 -47.14
N PRO A 735 -5.90 14.45 -46.26
CA PRO A 735 -6.82 15.32 -45.52
C PRO A 735 -6.10 16.42 -44.72
N SER A 736 -6.79 17.54 -44.49
CA SER A 736 -6.27 18.65 -43.71
C SER A 736 -6.17 18.31 -42.21
N GLY A 737 -5.35 19.05 -41.45
CA GLY A 737 -5.24 18.84 -40.01
C GLY A 737 -6.56 19.02 -39.24
N ALA A 738 -7.44 19.89 -39.73
CA ALA A 738 -8.78 20.04 -39.15
C ALA A 738 -9.64 18.78 -39.37
N MET A 739 -9.56 18.14 -40.55
CA MET A 739 -10.23 16.86 -40.81
C MET A 739 -9.66 15.75 -39.94
N MET A 740 -8.33 15.67 -39.81
CA MET A 740 -7.68 14.66 -38.97
C MET A 740 -8.05 14.82 -37.49
N LEU A 741 -8.11 16.06 -36.98
CA LEU A 741 -8.55 16.33 -35.61
C LEU A 741 -10.00 15.88 -35.38
N GLN A 742 -10.94 16.31 -36.24
CA GLN A 742 -12.38 16.07 -36.04
C GLN A 742 -12.82 14.64 -36.35
N HIS A 743 -12.22 13.99 -37.35
CA HIS A 743 -12.69 12.67 -37.83
C HIS A 743 -11.79 11.50 -37.42
N VAL A 744 -10.61 11.77 -36.85
CA VAL A 744 -9.69 10.72 -36.35
C VAL A 744 -9.36 10.92 -34.89
N LEU A 745 -8.69 12.02 -34.52
CA LEU A 745 -8.11 12.18 -33.19
C LEU A 745 -9.16 12.29 -32.08
N LEU A 746 -10.16 13.17 -32.22
CA LEU A 746 -11.24 13.33 -31.25
C LEU A 746 -12.10 12.05 -31.11
N PRO A 747 -12.50 11.37 -32.20
CA PRO A 747 -13.18 10.07 -32.10
C PRO A 747 -12.36 8.99 -31.39
N LEU A 748 -11.05 8.88 -31.68
CA LEU A 748 -10.17 7.92 -31.00
C LEU A 748 -10.02 8.24 -29.51
N ALA A 749 -9.78 9.51 -29.17
CA ALA A 749 -9.69 9.96 -27.79
C ALA A 749 -10.96 9.61 -26.99
N ALA A 750 -12.14 9.81 -27.58
CA ALA A 750 -13.41 9.46 -26.97
C ALA A 750 -13.59 7.93 -26.83
N SER A 751 -13.37 7.16 -27.90
CA SER A 751 -13.63 5.71 -27.89
C SER A 751 -12.67 4.94 -27.00
N LEU A 752 -11.42 5.37 -26.93
CA LEU A 752 -10.36 4.72 -26.14
C LEU A 752 -10.21 5.32 -24.74
N LYS A 753 -11.00 6.35 -24.40
CA LYS A 753 -10.86 7.15 -23.17
C LYS A 753 -9.44 7.72 -22.99
N LEU A 754 -8.73 7.94 -24.10
CA LEU A 754 -7.35 8.42 -24.11
C LEU A 754 -7.36 9.96 -24.16
N PRO A 755 -6.83 10.66 -23.15
CA PRO A 755 -6.82 12.13 -23.13
C PRO A 755 -6.02 12.73 -24.30
N LEU A 756 -6.33 13.98 -24.62
CA LEU A 756 -5.60 14.79 -25.59
C LEU A 756 -4.89 15.96 -24.88
N ALA A 757 -3.57 15.91 -24.82
CA ALA A 757 -2.71 16.97 -24.30
C ALA A 757 -2.36 18.00 -25.38
N LEU A 758 -2.73 19.25 -25.16
CA LEU A 758 -2.57 20.36 -26.11
C LEU A 758 -1.65 21.44 -25.52
N LYS A 759 -0.53 21.71 -26.21
CA LYS A 759 0.42 22.78 -25.84
C LYS A 759 0.26 23.97 -26.80
N PHE A 760 -0.20 25.12 -26.32
CA PHE A 760 -0.57 26.28 -27.16
C PHE A 760 0.48 27.39 -27.16
N GLY A 761 0.77 27.96 -28.33
CA GLY A 761 1.46 29.25 -28.43
C GLY A 761 2.95 29.22 -28.80
N ALA A 762 3.49 28.08 -29.23
CA ALA A 762 4.82 28.03 -29.82
C ALA A 762 4.81 28.63 -31.24
N LEU A 763 5.66 29.64 -31.47
CA LEU A 763 5.96 30.18 -32.79
C LEU A 763 7.24 29.53 -33.30
N ARG A 764 7.13 28.58 -34.22
CA ARG A 764 8.28 27.82 -34.71
C ARG A 764 9.16 28.67 -35.62
N GLN A 765 10.48 28.49 -35.48
CA GLN A 765 11.50 29.07 -36.36
C GLN A 765 11.40 30.60 -36.51
N LEU A 766 11.13 31.30 -35.40
CA LEU A 766 11.21 32.76 -35.34
C LEU A 766 12.61 33.26 -35.77
N ASN A 767 13.66 32.53 -35.40
CA ASN A 767 15.01 32.69 -35.95
C ASN A 767 15.56 31.31 -36.39
N PRO A 768 15.42 30.93 -37.68
CA PRO A 768 15.82 29.60 -38.15
C PRO A 768 17.31 29.29 -37.96
N ARG A 769 18.16 30.32 -37.90
CA ARG A 769 19.62 30.17 -37.72
C ARG A 769 19.97 29.53 -36.38
N LEU A 770 19.09 29.64 -35.38
CA LEU A 770 19.28 29.09 -34.05
C LEU A 770 18.74 27.65 -33.90
N ARG A 771 18.22 27.03 -34.97
CA ARG A 771 17.63 25.68 -34.93
C ARG A 771 16.55 25.58 -33.84
N LEU A 772 16.67 24.64 -32.90
CA LEU A 772 15.72 24.47 -31.78
C LEU A 772 15.67 25.69 -30.84
N ALA A 773 16.77 26.43 -30.69
CA ALA A 773 16.81 27.67 -29.90
C ALA A 773 16.12 28.85 -30.60
N GLY A 774 15.68 28.67 -31.85
CA GLY A 774 15.09 29.71 -32.70
C GLY A 774 13.58 29.81 -32.63
N ASP A 775 12.92 28.96 -31.86
CA ASP A 775 11.47 29.06 -31.62
C ASP A 775 11.17 30.23 -30.66
N GLY A 776 9.93 30.70 -30.68
CA GLY A 776 9.45 31.80 -29.85
C GLY A 776 8.05 31.57 -29.30
N VAL A 777 7.45 32.66 -28.78
CA VAL A 777 6.12 32.64 -28.15
C VAL A 777 5.14 33.52 -28.93
N ALA A 778 3.89 33.06 -29.04
CA ALA A 778 2.77 33.82 -29.56
C ALA A 778 1.57 33.73 -28.59
N VAL A 779 0.78 34.81 -28.55
CA VAL A 779 -0.55 34.80 -27.92
C VAL A 779 -1.48 33.99 -28.82
N THR A 780 -2.29 33.10 -28.23
CA THR A 780 -3.23 32.25 -28.97
C THR A 780 -4.66 32.50 -28.52
N ASP A 781 -5.62 32.15 -29.39
CA ASP A 781 -7.04 32.23 -29.08
C ASP A 781 -7.47 31.08 -28.15
N VAL A 782 -7.75 31.40 -26.89
CA VAL A 782 -8.20 30.43 -25.87
C VAL A 782 -9.61 29.88 -26.20
N SER A 783 -10.37 30.54 -27.08
CA SER A 783 -11.67 30.03 -27.55
C SER A 783 -11.56 28.68 -28.25
N ILE A 784 -10.40 28.34 -28.81
CA ILE A 784 -10.15 27.04 -29.44
C ILE A 784 -10.33 25.92 -28.42
N LEU A 785 -9.66 25.99 -27.27
CA LEU A 785 -9.80 24.99 -26.20
C LEU A 785 -11.23 24.97 -25.64
N THR A 786 -11.84 26.15 -25.47
CA THR A 786 -13.23 26.29 -25.00
C THR A 786 -14.21 25.57 -25.92
N ARG A 787 -14.07 25.76 -27.24
CA ARG A 787 -14.93 25.10 -28.24
C ARG A 787 -14.70 23.60 -28.28
N LEU A 788 -13.44 23.15 -28.23
CA LEU A 788 -13.11 21.71 -28.17
C LEU A 788 -13.76 21.03 -26.97
N ALA A 789 -13.58 21.59 -25.76
CA ALA A 789 -14.13 21.02 -24.53
C ALA A 789 -15.67 21.01 -24.54
N ARG A 790 -16.30 22.09 -25.04
CA ARG A 790 -17.76 22.20 -25.15
C ARG A 790 -18.36 21.21 -26.16
N GLN A 791 -17.70 21.03 -27.31
CA GLN A 791 -18.18 20.16 -28.38
C GLN A 791 -17.91 18.67 -28.09
N ASN A 792 -16.96 18.35 -27.21
CA ASN A 792 -16.53 16.99 -26.91
C ASN A 792 -16.54 16.73 -25.40
N PRO A 793 -17.72 16.69 -24.74
CA PRO A 793 -17.82 16.59 -23.28
C PRO A 793 -17.26 15.28 -22.71
N THR A 794 -17.15 14.23 -23.52
CA THR A 794 -16.59 12.93 -23.13
C THR A 794 -15.09 12.83 -23.38
N VAL A 795 -14.46 13.81 -24.05
CA VAL A 795 -13.02 13.85 -24.28
C VAL A 795 -12.35 14.65 -23.18
N LYS A 796 -11.28 14.09 -22.62
CA LYS A 796 -10.43 14.74 -21.61
C LYS A 796 -9.32 15.53 -22.29
N PHE A 797 -9.16 16.79 -21.92
CA PHE A 797 -8.13 17.69 -22.44
C PHE A 797 -7.13 18.05 -21.35
N LEU A 798 -5.87 17.70 -21.56
CA LEU A 798 -4.76 18.26 -20.78
C LEU A 798 -4.28 19.50 -21.53
N ALA A 799 -4.05 20.62 -20.85
CA ALA A 799 -3.64 21.85 -21.53
C ALA A 799 -2.55 22.64 -20.81
N THR A 800 -1.65 23.21 -21.60
CA THR A 800 -0.67 24.20 -21.15
C THR A 800 -0.47 25.26 -22.23
N PHE A 801 -0.22 26.51 -21.81
CA PHE A 801 -0.09 27.67 -22.69
C PHE A 801 1.30 28.27 -22.51
N LEU A 802 1.92 28.72 -23.61
CA LEU A 802 3.27 29.29 -23.59
C LEU A 802 3.29 30.78 -23.26
N SER A 803 2.27 31.51 -23.70
CA SER A 803 2.18 32.95 -23.47
C SER A 803 1.68 33.23 -22.05
N ARG A 804 2.40 34.10 -21.33
CA ARG A 804 1.97 34.63 -20.02
C ARG A 804 0.59 35.29 -20.10
N VAL A 805 0.28 35.96 -21.22
CA VAL A 805 -0.98 36.70 -21.42
C VAL A 805 -2.19 35.77 -21.43
N ASN A 806 -2.06 34.53 -21.91
CA ASN A 806 -3.17 33.58 -21.98
C ASN A 806 -3.52 32.94 -20.63
N GLN A 807 -2.64 33.02 -19.63
CA GLN A 807 -2.71 32.17 -18.44
C GLN A 807 -3.95 32.43 -17.58
N HIS A 808 -4.36 33.69 -17.42
CA HIS A 808 -5.55 34.02 -16.64
C HIS A 808 -6.82 33.49 -17.32
N GLU A 809 -6.99 33.78 -18.60
CA GLU A 809 -8.17 33.36 -19.36
C GLU A 809 -8.30 31.83 -19.38
N VAL A 810 -7.22 31.09 -19.64
CA VAL A 810 -7.28 29.62 -19.66
C VAL A 810 -7.58 29.04 -18.26
N THR A 811 -7.11 29.69 -17.19
CA THR A 811 -7.44 29.28 -15.81
C THR A 811 -8.94 29.45 -15.54
N VAL A 812 -9.55 30.54 -16.01
CA VAL A 812 -11.01 30.72 -15.95
C VAL A 812 -11.74 29.65 -16.77
N VAL A 813 -11.23 29.31 -17.96
CA VAL A 813 -11.83 28.24 -18.79
C VAL A 813 -11.77 26.89 -18.07
N ALA A 814 -10.64 26.51 -17.48
CA ALA A 814 -10.51 25.27 -16.71
C ALA A 814 -11.47 25.21 -15.50
N ASN A 815 -11.78 26.35 -14.88
CA ASN A 815 -12.80 26.43 -13.83
C ASN A 815 -14.22 26.11 -14.35
N LYS A 816 -14.49 26.27 -15.65
CA LYS A 816 -15.83 26.03 -16.24
C LYS A 816 -16.01 24.62 -16.82
N PHE A 817 -14.92 23.92 -17.15
CA PHE A 817 -14.98 22.65 -17.86
C PHE A 817 -14.28 21.55 -17.07
N GLY A 818 -15.07 20.61 -16.51
CA GLY A 818 -14.55 19.49 -15.73
C GLY A 818 -13.72 18.46 -16.55
N ASN A 819 -13.75 18.57 -17.88
CA ASN A 819 -12.95 17.80 -18.83
C ASN A 819 -11.68 18.54 -19.31
N ILE A 820 -11.32 19.68 -18.71
CA ILE A 820 -10.04 20.36 -18.90
C ILE A 820 -9.20 20.22 -17.63
N HIS A 821 -7.94 19.86 -17.80
CA HIS A 821 -6.95 19.86 -16.72
C HIS A 821 -5.71 20.65 -17.13
N LEU A 822 -5.42 21.72 -16.40
CA LEU A 822 -4.22 22.52 -16.64
C LEU A 822 -3.01 21.88 -15.99
N TYR A 823 -1.88 21.92 -16.70
CA TYR A 823 -0.62 21.43 -16.16
C TYR A 823 0.56 22.36 -16.47
N GLY A 824 1.33 22.62 -15.41
CA GLY A 824 2.63 23.29 -15.39
C GLY A 824 2.78 24.65 -16.05
N CYS A 825 4.04 25.09 -16.07
CA CYS A 825 4.49 26.39 -16.55
C CYS A 825 5.45 26.15 -17.70
N TRP A 826 4.90 26.08 -18.92
CA TRP A 826 5.64 25.60 -20.08
C TRP A 826 6.71 26.59 -20.57
N TRP A 827 7.94 26.10 -20.77
CA TRP A 827 9.04 26.75 -21.49
C TRP A 827 9.31 28.21 -21.07
N TYR A 828 8.88 29.22 -21.83
CA TYR A 828 9.12 30.63 -21.46
C TYR A 828 8.36 31.05 -20.19
N CYS A 829 7.31 30.33 -19.81
CA CYS A 829 6.66 30.48 -18.51
C CYS A 829 7.41 29.77 -17.37
N ASN A 830 8.44 28.98 -17.66
CA ASN A 830 9.24 28.26 -16.66
C ASN A 830 10.38 29.12 -16.10
N ASN A 831 10.03 30.31 -15.63
CA ASN A 831 10.92 31.26 -14.94
C ASN A 831 10.30 31.63 -13.59
N PRO A 832 11.08 31.77 -12.50
CA PRO A 832 10.55 31.92 -11.15
C PRO A 832 9.47 33.00 -10.99
N SER A 833 9.66 34.18 -11.60
CA SER A 833 8.71 35.29 -11.56
C SER A 833 7.34 34.94 -12.18
N ILE A 834 7.33 34.15 -13.25
CA ILE A 834 6.10 33.74 -13.94
C ILE A 834 5.49 32.53 -13.23
N ILE A 835 6.30 31.54 -12.84
CA ILE A 835 5.83 30.36 -12.09
C ILE A 835 5.07 30.78 -10.83
N GLN A 836 5.61 31.75 -10.07
CA GLN A 836 4.99 32.24 -8.84
C GLN A 836 3.61 32.85 -9.11
N GLU A 837 3.51 33.72 -10.12
CA GLU A 837 2.24 34.33 -10.55
C GLU A 837 1.23 33.27 -10.98
N LEU A 838 1.62 32.35 -11.87
CA LEU A 838 0.75 31.33 -12.44
C LEU A 838 0.25 30.35 -11.39
N THR A 839 1.14 29.87 -10.52
CA THR A 839 0.80 28.92 -9.47
C THR A 839 -0.17 29.56 -8.49
N ARG A 840 0.08 30.80 -8.07
CA ARG A 840 -0.79 31.53 -7.14
C ARG A 840 -2.17 31.78 -7.72
N MET A 841 -2.25 32.31 -8.94
CA MET A 841 -3.51 32.57 -9.64
C MET A 841 -4.34 31.29 -9.83
N ARG A 842 -3.70 30.16 -10.18
CA ARG A 842 -4.38 28.88 -10.33
C ARG A 842 -4.90 28.33 -9.01
N LEU A 843 -4.13 28.44 -7.92
CA LEU A 843 -4.60 28.08 -6.58
C LEU A 843 -5.84 28.90 -6.18
N GLU A 844 -5.86 30.19 -6.49
CA GLU A 844 -6.97 31.10 -6.17
C GLU A 844 -8.26 30.77 -6.95
N LEU A 845 -8.15 30.30 -8.19
CA LEU A 845 -9.30 30.03 -9.07
C LEU A 845 -9.74 28.55 -9.12
N LEU A 846 -8.81 27.62 -8.87
CA LEU A 846 -9.01 26.18 -9.05
C LEU A 846 -8.80 25.38 -7.75
N GLY A 847 -8.33 26.00 -6.67
CA GLY A 847 -7.87 25.25 -5.50
C GLY A 847 -6.74 24.31 -5.91
N THR A 848 -6.86 23.02 -5.61
CA THR A 848 -5.86 22.00 -5.97
C THR A 848 -6.21 21.20 -7.23
N ALA A 849 -7.23 21.60 -8.00
CA ALA A 849 -7.71 20.87 -9.18
C ALA A 849 -6.89 21.15 -10.46
N PHE A 850 -5.56 21.13 -10.36
CA PHE A 850 -4.62 21.26 -11.48
C PHE A 850 -3.27 20.64 -11.10
N THR A 851 -2.42 20.36 -12.10
CA THR A 851 -1.04 19.93 -11.84
C THR A 851 -0.11 21.12 -11.92
N SER A 852 0.63 21.39 -10.86
CA SER A 852 1.28 22.69 -10.70
C SER A 852 2.51 22.88 -11.60
N GLN A 853 3.21 21.80 -11.97
CA GLN A 853 4.41 21.87 -12.80
C GLN A 853 4.61 20.63 -13.69
N HIS A 854 5.42 20.79 -14.74
CA HIS A 854 6.15 19.73 -15.45
C HIS A 854 7.56 20.24 -15.75
N SER A 855 8.54 19.36 -15.94
CA SER A 855 9.92 19.82 -16.19
C SER A 855 10.17 20.24 -17.64
N ASP A 856 9.50 19.59 -18.60
CA ASP A 856 9.84 19.65 -20.02
C ASP A 856 11.32 19.28 -20.26
N ALA A 857 11.89 18.45 -19.37
CA ALA A 857 13.30 18.08 -19.37
C ALA A 857 13.69 17.38 -20.67
N ARG A 858 14.75 17.87 -21.32
CA ARG A 858 15.39 17.22 -22.48
C ARG A 858 16.65 16.49 -22.09
N VAL A 859 17.29 16.91 -21.00
CA VAL A 859 18.49 16.30 -20.42
C VAL A 859 18.10 15.80 -19.04
N LEU A 860 18.40 14.54 -18.71
CA LEU A 860 17.93 13.86 -17.49
C LEU A 860 18.19 14.70 -16.23
N ASP A 861 19.39 15.25 -16.12
CA ASP A 861 19.88 16.06 -15.01
C ASP A 861 18.99 17.27 -14.70
N GLN A 862 18.24 17.75 -15.69
CA GLN A 862 17.35 18.91 -15.54
C GLN A 862 16.21 18.62 -14.56
N LEU A 863 15.82 17.35 -14.37
CA LEU A 863 14.83 16.99 -13.37
C LEU A 863 15.20 17.54 -11.98
N ILE A 864 16.50 17.51 -11.64
CA ILE A 864 16.99 17.99 -10.34
C ILE A 864 16.61 19.45 -10.13
N TYR A 865 17.15 20.36 -10.94
CA TYR A 865 16.92 21.77 -10.70
C TYR A 865 15.49 22.20 -10.99
N LYS A 866 14.85 21.64 -12.03
CA LYS A 866 13.47 22.01 -12.40
C LYS A 866 12.52 21.77 -11.21
N TRP A 867 12.65 20.62 -10.56
CA TRP A 867 11.81 20.27 -9.41
C TRP A 867 12.29 20.93 -8.12
N GLN A 868 13.59 21.06 -7.88
CA GLN A 868 14.08 21.78 -6.69
C GLN A 868 13.69 23.26 -6.70
N HIS A 869 13.87 23.96 -7.82
CA HIS A 869 13.47 25.36 -7.94
C HIS A 869 11.95 25.51 -7.79
N PHE A 870 11.17 24.66 -8.45
CA PHE A 870 9.72 24.70 -8.34
C PHE A 870 9.22 24.44 -6.92
N ARG A 871 9.81 23.48 -6.18
CA ARG A 871 9.42 23.17 -4.80
C ARG A 871 9.53 24.38 -3.88
N HIS A 872 10.58 25.19 -4.01
CA HIS A 872 10.72 26.44 -3.24
C HIS A 872 9.57 27.40 -3.56
N LEU A 873 9.27 27.60 -4.85
CA LEU A 873 8.17 28.48 -5.28
C LEU A 873 6.79 27.97 -4.85
N LEU A 874 6.61 26.64 -4.76
CA LEU A 874 5.38 26.04 -4.27
C LEU A 874 5.20 26.29 -2.76
N VAL A 875 6.27 26.20 -1.97
CA VAL A 875 6.24 26.58 -0.54
C VAL A 875 5.83 28.05 -0.40
N ASP A 876 6.46 28.94 -1.17
CA ASP A 876 6.16 30.38 -1.17
C ASP A 876 4.71 30.68 -1.56
N ALA A 877 4.11 29.86 -2.43
CA ALA A 877 2.71 30.01 -2.81
C ALA A 877 1.74 29.49 -1.74
N LEU A 878 2.04 28.36 -1.11
CA LEU A 878 1.15 27.64 -0.18
C LEU A 878 1.16 28.20 1.24
N VAL A 879 2.33 28.55 1.79
CA VAL A 879 2.44 29.04 3.17
C VAL A 879 1.53 30.24 3.41
N PRO A 880 1.51 31.29 2.56
CA PRO A 880 0.62 32.42 2.79
C PRO A 880 -0.87 32.08 2.69
N LEU A 881 -1.27 31.08 1.89
CA LEU A 881 -2.66 30.63 1.78
C LEU A 881 -3.10 29.91 3.05
N TYR A 882 -2.30 28.97 3.54
CA TYR A 882 -2.61 28.24 4.77
C TYR A 882 -2.55 29.15 6.01
N SER A 883 -1.56 30.05 6.09
CA SER A 883 -1.53 31.06 7.15
C SER A 883 -2.76 31.97 7.12
N GLN A 884 -3.26 32.32 5.92
CA GLN A 884 -4.51 33.09 5.81
C GLN A 884 -5.73 32.31 6.31
N LEU A 885 -5.82 31.01 6.02
CA LEU A 885 -6.86 30.14 6.58
C LEU A 885 -6.79 30.11 8.11
N HIS A 886 -5.60 29.87 8.65
CA HIS A 886 -5.35 29.85 10.09
C HIS A 886 -5.76 31.17 10.77
N ARG A 887 -5.33 32.33 10.24
CA ARG A 887 -5.73 33.65 10.77
C ARG A 887 -7.24 33.91 10.74
N ARG A 888 -7.96 33.26 9.83
CA ARG A 888 -9.42 33.36 9.70
C ARG A 888 -10.17 32.32 10.52
N GLY A 889 -9.47 31.59 11.40
CA GLY A 889 -10.06 30.58 12.28
C GLY A 889 -10.35 29.25 11.60
N TRP A 890 -9.86 29.03 10.38
CA TRP A 890 -9.95 27.71 9.73
C TRP A 890 -8.84 26.80 10.27
N PRO A 891 -9.17 25.63 10.87
CA PRO A 891 -8.17 24.71 11.37
C PRO A 891 -7.41 24.05 10.22
N VAL A 892 -6.08 24.22 10.19
CA VAL A 892 -5.19 23.62 9.18
C VAL A 892 -4.52 22.39 9.77
N HIS A 893 -4.79 21.20 9.25
CA HIS A 893 -4.15 19.97 9.73
C HIS A 893 -2.98 19.57 8.84
N ALA A 894 -2.01 18.85 9.41
CA ALA A 894 -0.88 18.31 8.65
C ALA A 894 -1.30 17.34 7.53
N HIS A 895 -2.41 16.63 7.71
CA HIS A 895 -2.95 15.72 6.70
C HIS A 895 -3.64 16.46 5.54
N ASP A 896 -4.24 17.63 5.79
CA ASP A 896 -4.79 18.49 4.74
C ASP A 896 -3.67 19.00 3.82
N ILE A 897 -2.60 19.53 4.42
CA ILE A 897 -1.42 20.00 3.66
C ILE A 897 -0.81 18.85 2.85
N LYS A 898 -0.66 17.65 3.44
CA LYS A 898 -0.14 16.48 2.71
C LYS A 898 -0.99 16.15 1.49
N ARG A 899 -2.31 15.98 1.67
CA ARG A 899 -3.26 15.69 0.59
C ARG A 899 -3.16 16.72 -0.53
N ASP A 900 -3.11 18.00 -0.17
CA ASP A 900 -3.17 19.08 -1.14
C ASP A 900 -1.84 19.27 -1.89
N VAL A 901 -0.70 19.03 -1.24
CA VAL A 901 0.61 18.95 -1.91
C VAL A 901 0.67 17.75 -2.87
N GLU A 902 0.18 16.58 -2.45
CA GLU A 902 0.10 15.39 -3.31
C GLU A 902 -0.75 15.65 -4.56
N ARG A 903 -1.89 16.34 -4.41
CA ARG A 903 -2.76 16.76 -5.53
C ARG A 903 -2.02 17.61 -6.56
N LEU A 904 -1.35 18.67 -6.11
CA LEU A 904 -0.62 19.60 -6.97
C LEU A 904 0.56 18.93 -7.70
N LEU A 905 1.20 17.95 -7.06
CA LEU A 905 2.41 17.26 -7.55
C LEU A 905 2.15 15.97 -8.33
N GLY A 906 0.87 15.63 -8.62
CA GLY A 906 0.54 14.53 -9.52
C GLY A 906 -0.78 13.82 -9.21
N GLN A 907 -1.27 13.88 -7.98
CA GLN A 907 -2.49 13.15 -7.63
C GLN A 907 -3.73 13.71 -8.33
N SER A 908 -3.83 15.02 -8.56
CA SER A 908 -4.97 15.56 -9.31
C SER A 908 -4.92 15.24 -10.81
N TYR A 909 -3.73 14.98 -11.37
CA TYR A 909 -3.62 14.39 -12.70
C TYR A 909 -4.19 12.97 -12.73
N HIS A 910 -3.84 12.13 -11.75
CA HIS A 910 -4.42 10.79 -11.63
C HIS A 910 -5.93 10.80 -11.41
N GLU A 911 -6.42 11.66 -10.51
CA GLU A 911 -7.87 11.86 -10.29
C GLU A 911 -8.57 12.27 -11.61
N PHE A 912 -7.94 13.12 -12.43
CA PHE A 912 -8.47 13.52 -13.72
C PHE A 912 -8.46 12.39 -14.75
N LEU A 913 -7.39 11.59 -14.80
CA LEU A 913 -7.31 10.42 -15.68
C LEU A 913 -8.33 9.33 -15.31
N ALA A 914 -8.68 9.20 -14.04
CA ALA A 914 -9.63 8.19 -13.56
C ALA A 914 -11.11 8.55 -13.81
N LYS A 915 -11.43 9.81 -14.09
CA LYS A 915 -12.76 10.24 -14.56
C LYS A 915 -13.08 9.61 -15.91
#